data_AF-A0A350YSG0-F1
#
_entry.id   AF-A0A350YSG0-F1
#
_cell.length_a   1.000
_cell.length_b   1.000
_cell.length_c   1.000
_cell.angle_alpha   90.00
_cell.angle_beta   90.00
_cell.angle_gamma   90.00
#
_symmetry.space_group_name_H-M   'P 1'
#
loop_
_entity.id
_entity.type
_entity.pdbx_description
1 polymer ?
#
loop_
_entity_poly.entity_id
_entity_poly.type
_entity_poly.pdbx_seq_one_letter_code
_entity_poly.pdbx_strand_id
1 'polypeptide(L)'
;MNTDVFISYSNKDKNAADAVCSIMEQNGIRCWIAPRDITPGLPFAEAIIDGIKGSKVFILIYSSNSNNSSQVIKEVDRAVHHKLAIIPLRLEDVPMTKQLEYYVSDVHWMDALTPPLEAHIEKLCKGVKILLKMDSPGNENIRSAFATGNGNDAERKFRKRKIALRNVMIAAAVIVLAVAGYWIHSSVKKQSKVRWAREIAIPHIITMTKENDVWRNLVPPYRLAVEVEKILGEDTVLMPLFRECARYIDIITDPPGASVYIKEYTRPDTAWEFLGVTPLDSFRVPIGIFRWKFEKEGYDTLLAAASTWDVGGDPDGISGHNIFRKLDRIDSLPEGMVRVPATETKSGKLNDFFIGRYEVTNREFKQFLDAGGYGDRKYWKHEFRKDDKVISWEDGIKILIDQTGRPGPSTWTGGDYLVGQGDFPVSGVSWDEAAAYAEWKGMSLPTTAHWNVARGSMTPMIQWPQLGGFAIFAPFANFGTKGPVAVGALGGVTAYGSFDMPGNVREWCWNETKEGRVIRGGSYEDNTYEFGYERQAPSLDRSPRNGFRLAYYPDTTNVSQSIFGPRALYFAIDFILEKPVTDEVFRIYKEQFAYDRGELHPVIEKREQNPDGWIYERISFDAAYGKERMLAHLFLPEGKEPPFQTVIYFPGSSSTWLPSSEGIEDYYEFTMFLSFLVRNGRAVMYPVYKGTFERGTPETMTLLNSDTQAMSYAFTEITVQEVKDFSRSIDYLQTRSDIDGQKLAYMGMSWGGSMGAIIPAIEERIGASVLIAGGLTGLGRPEVNDLNYVGRVRVPTLMLNGKYDALLNSELSQCPMLELLGTPHEHKKHLLYETDHIPPRNEYIRETLAWLDKYLGTVR
;
A
#
# COMPACT_ATOMS: atom_id res chain seq x y z
N MET A 1 -27.21 -36.45 27.82
CA MET A 1 -28.49 -36.74 27.14
C MET A 1 -28.37 -36.15 25.74
N ASN A 2 -28.48 -36.93 24.66
CA ASN A 2 -28.40 -36.36 23.31
C ASN A 2 -29.68 -35.58 23.03
N THR A 3 -29.56 -34.28 22.80
CA THR A 3 -30.61 -33.39 22.30
C THR A 3 -30.59 -33.39 20.78
N ASP A 4 -31.71 -33.08 20.13
CA ASP A 4 -31.76 -33.07 18.67
C ASP A 4 -31.34 -31.69 18.13
N VAL A 5 -31.72 -30.63 18.85
CA VAL A 5 -31.54 -29.23 18.44
C VAL A 5 -30.94 -28.40 19.56
N PHE A 6 -29.97 -27.55 19.24
CA PHE A 6 -29.50 -26.47 20.09
C PHE A 6 -30.14 -25.14 19.64
N ILE A 7 -30.71 -24.36 20.57
CA ILE A 7 -31.33 -23.05 20.27
C ILE A 7 -30.45 -21.93 20.84
N SER A 8 -29.83 -21.15 19.95
CA SER A 8 -29.04 -19.96 20.29
C SER A 8 -29.84 -18.69 20.06
N TYR A 9 -29.84 -17.79 21.05
CA TYR A 9 -30.64 -16.56 21.06
C TYR A 9 -30.04 -15.53 22.01
N SER A 10 -30.38 -14.24 21.83
CA SER A 10 -30.10 -13.20 22.82
C SER A 10 -31.12 -13.24 23.96
N ASN A 11 -30.72 -12.98 25.21
CA ASN A 11 -31.64 -12.92 26.35
C ASN A 11 -32.84 -11.97 26.14
N LYS A 12 -32.70 -10.96 25.27
CA LYS A 12 -33.78 -10.04 24.88
C LYS A 12 -34.85 -10.68 23.98
N ASP A 13 -34.51 -11.77 23.30
CA ASP A 13 -35.38 -12.52 22.38
C ASP A 13 -35.99 -13.77 23.05
N LYS A 14 -35.90 -13.88 24.38
CA LYS A 14 -36.29 -15.07 25.15
C LYS A 14 -37.71 -15.55 24.87
N ASN A 15 -38.66 -14.64 24.71
CA ASN A 15 -40.05 -15.02 24.41
C ASN A 15 -40.19 -15.78 23.08
N ALA A 16 -39.44 -15.36 22.05
CA ALA A 16 -39.44 -16.06 20.76
C ALA A 16 -38.70 -17.39 20.84
N ALA A 17 -37.58 -17.45 21.56
CA ALA A 17 -36.83 -18.68 21.78
C ALA A 17 -37.64 -19.72 22.59
N ASP A 18 -38.36 -19.29 23.62
CA ASP A 18 -39.26 -20.14 24.42
C ASP A 18 -40.42 -20.68 23.56
N ALA A 19 -40.98 -19.87 22.66
CA ALA A 19 -42.01 -20.30 21.71
C ALA A 19 -41.48 -21.34 20.71
N VAL A 20 -40.29 -21.11 20.14
CA VAL A 20 -39.61 -22.06 19.25
C VAL A 20 -39.36 -23.39 19.96
N CYS A 21 -38.81 -23.34 21.17
CA CYS A 21 -38.52 -24.51 21.98
C CYS A 21 -39.80 -25.31 22.29
N SER A 22 -40.84 -24.65 22.78
CA SER A 22 -42.12 -25.29 23.14
C SER A 22 -42.78 -25.98 21.94
N ILE A 23 -42.86 -25.31 20.78
CA ILE A 23 -43.50 -25.87 19.58
C ILE A 23 -42.67 -27.00 18.98
N MET A 24 -41.33 -26.92 19.02
CA MET A 24 -40.45 -28.01 18.61
C MET A 24 -40.63 -29.26 19.48
N GLU A 25 -40.73 -29.08 20.80
CA GLU A 25 -40.93 -30.18 21.75
C GLU A 25 -42.33 -30.81 21.60
N GLN A 26 -43.38 -30.01 21.38
CA GLN A 26 -44.71 -30.52 21.01
C GLN A 26 -44.69 -31.32 19.70
N ASN A 27 -43.74 -31.02 18.81
CA ASN A 27 -43.50 -31.74 17.57
C ASN A 27 -42.59 -32.97 17.75
N GLY A 28 -42.17 -33.32 18.97
CA GLY A 28 -41.32 -34.46 19.26
C GLY A 28 -39.83 -34.25 18.94
N ILE A 29 -39.37 -32.99 18.87
CA ILE A 29 -37.97 -32.63 18.67
C ILE A 29 -37.39 -32.22 20.03
N ARG A 30 -36.31 -32.86 20.49
CA ARG A 30 -35.72 -32.55 21.80
C ARG A 30 -34.79 -31.34 21.69
N CYS A 31 -35.10 -30.27 22.41
CA CYS A 31 -34.34 -29.03 22.35
C CYS A 31 -33.41 -28.87 23.57
N TRP A 32 -32.27 -28.23 23.33
CA TRP A 32 -31.39 -27.69 24.35
C TRP A 32 -31.43 -26.16 24.30
N ILE A 33 -31.72 -25.51 25.42
CA ILE A 33 -31.80 -24.06 25.54
C ILE A 33 -31.29 -23.57 26.90
N ALA A 34 -30.43 -22.55 26.89
CA ALA A 34 -29.96 -21.89 28.12
C ALA A 34 -31.01 -20.89 28.64
N PRO A 35 -31.15 -20.69 29.97
CA PRO A 35 -30.47 -21.41 31.05
C PRO A 35 -31.19 -22.70 31.50
N ARG A 36 -32.31 -23.09 30.87
CA ARG A 36 -33.15 -24.23 31.28
C ARG A 36 -32.36 -25.54 31.42
N ASP A 37 -31.48 -25.80 30.45
CA ASP A 37 -30.76 -27.07 30.33
C ASP A 37 -29.33 -27.01 30.90
N ILE A 38 -29.02 -25.96 31.66
CA ILE A 38 -27.74 -25.83 32.39
C ILE A 38 -27.92 -26.46 33.78
N THR A 39 -27.11 -27.49 34.07
CA THR A 39 -27.15 -28.15 35.38
C THR A 39 -26.64 -27.21 36.48
N PRO A 40 -27.42 -26.94 37.54
CA PRO A 40 -26.98 -26.09 38.65
C PRO A 40 -25.67 -26.59 39.25
N GLY A 41 -24.64 -25.74 39.30
CA GLY A 41 -23.32 -26.06 39.86
C GLY A 41 -22.21 -26.33 38.83
N LEU A 42 -22.53 -26.43 37.53
CA LEU A 42 -21.51 -26.51 36.46
C LEU A 42 -21.20 -25.13 35.85
N PRO A 43 -19.97 -24.89 35.34
CA PRO A 43 -19.65 -23.67 34.61
C PRO A 43 -20.52 -23.50 33.36
N PHE A 44 -21.17 -22.33 33.21
CA PHE A 44 -22.09 -22.03 32.10
C PHE A 44 -21.49 -22.33 30.71
N ALA A 45 -20.23 -21.96 30.49
CA ALA A 45 -19.56 -22.15 29.20
C ALA A 45 -19.36 -23.64 28.85
N GLU A 46 -19.06 -24.48 29.85
CA GLU A 46 -18.86 -25.92 29.65
C GLU A 46 -20.18 -26.60 29.28
N ALA A 47 -21.26 -26.28 30.00
CA ALA A 47 -22.59 -26.80 29.73
C ALA A 47 -23.11 -26.42 28.32
N ILE A 48 -22.82 -25.18 27.87
CA ILE A 48 -23.17 -24.72 26.52
C ILE A 48 -22.40 -25.50 25.45
N ILE A 49 -21.09 -25.70 25.63
CA ILE A 49 -20.27 -26.47 24.67
C ILE A 49 -20.77 -27.91 24.57
N ASP A 50 -21.09 -28.54 25.69
CA ASP A 50 -21.63 -29.90 25.71
C ASP A 50 -23.02 -29.98 25.08
N GLY A 51 -23.87 -28.96 25.30
CA GLY A 51 -25.16 -28.82 24.63
C GLY A 51 -25.03 -28.72 23.10
N ILE A 52 -24.06 -27.94 22.61
CA ILE A 52 -23.77 -27.82 21.17
C ILE A 52 -23.27 -29.15 20.61
N LYS A 53 -22.29 -29.78 21.26
CA LYS A 53 -21.75 -31.09 20.83
C LYS A 53 -22.80 -32.20 20.86
N GLY A 54 -23.72 -32.15 21.81
CA GLY A 54 -24.79 -33.14 21.99
C GLY A 54 -25.95 -33.00 21.01
N SER A 55 -25.98 -31.92 20.22
CA SER A 55 -27.06 -31.59 19.28
C SER A 55 -26.68 -31.86 17.83
N LYS A 56 -27.68 -32.11 16.96
CA LYS A 56 -27.46 -32.36 15.53
C LYS A 56 -27.71 -31.14 14.65
N VAL A 57 -28.66 -30.29 15.07
CA VAL A 57 -29.07 -29.08 14.37
C VAL A 57 -28.90 -27.89 15.31
N PHE A 58 -28.41 -26.78 14.79
CA PHE A 58 -28.24 -25.53 15.53
C PHE A 58 -29.20 -24.48 14.98
N ILE A 59 -30.12 -24.00 15.80
CA ILE A 59 -31.07 -22.95 15.44
C ILE A 59 -30.56 -21.63 15.99
N LEU A 60 -30.33 -20.67 15.10
CA LEU A 60 -30.00 -19.31 15.49
C LEU A 60 -31.27 -18.46 15.39
N ILE A 61 -31.74 -17.92 16.52
CA ILE A 61 -32.77 -16.89 16.52
C ILE A 61 -32.10 -15.57 16.11
N TYR A 62 -32.35 -15.13 14.88
CA TYR A 62 -31.69 -13.97 14.30
C TYR A 62 -32.55 -12.69 14.43
N SER A 63 -31.99 -11.70 15.13
CA SER A 63 -32.56 -10.38 15.42
C SER A 63 -31.44 -9.36 15.57
N SER A 64 -31.75 -8.06 15.65
CA SER A 64 -30.77 -7.02 16.01
C SER A 64 -30.09 -7.27 17.36
N ASN A 65 -30.77 -7.92 18.32
CA ASN A 65 -30.22 -8.24 19.62
C ASN A 65 -29.21 -9.39 19.56
N SER A 66 -29.49 -10.41 18.76
CA SER A 66 -28.60 -11.56 18.57
C SER A 66 -27.41 -11.20 17.68
N ASN A 67 -27.61 -10.30 16.72
CA ASN A 67 -26.58 -9.75 15.83
C ASN A 67 -25.47 -8.97 16.59
N ASN A 68 -25.78 -8.45 17.78
CA ASN A 68 -24.86 -7.71 18.65
C ASN A 68 -24.46 -8.50 19.93
N SER A 69 -24.83 -9.78 20.04
CA SER A 69 -24.54 -10.59 21.23
C SER A 69 -23.22 -11.34 21.08
N SER A 70 -22.23 -10.98 21.90
CA SER A 70 -20.92 -11.65 21.92
C SER A 70 -20.99 -13.13 22.31
N GLN A 71 -22.02 -13.54 23.06
CA GLN A 71 -22.23 -14.95 23.42
C GLN A 71 -22.82 -15.75 22.26
N VAL A 72 -23.81 -15.19 21.55
CA VAL A 72 -24.40 -15.83 20.36
C VAL A 72 -23.33 -16.04 19.27
N ILE A 73 -22.46 -15.06 19.04
CA ILE A 73 -21.35 -15.18 18.08
C ILE A 73 -20.42 -16.34 18.45
N LYS A 74 -20.09 -16.51 19.75
CA LYS A 74 -19.26 -17.63 20.22
C LYS A 74 -19.96 -18.98 20.05
N GLU A 75 -21.26 -19.06 20.31
CA GLU A 75 -22.04 -20.29 20.11
C GLU A 75 -22.09 -20.68 18.63
N VAL A 76 -22.27 -19.71 17.73
CA VAL A 76 -22.23 -19.91 16.28
C VAL A 76 -20.86 -20.40 15.82
N ASP A 77 -19.75 -19.77 16.26
CA ASP A 77 -18.38 -20.25 16.02
C ASP A 77 -18.20 -21.72 16.43
N ARG A 78 -18.67 -22.09 17.63
CA ARG A 78 -18.60 -23.47 18.11
C ARG A 78 -19.44 -24.44 17.29
N ALA A 79 -20.62 -24.03 16.84
CA ALA A 79 -21.48 -24.84 15.98
C ALA A 79 -20.84 -25.09 14.60
N VAL A 80 -20.22 -24.07 14.02
CA VAL A 80 -19.45 -24.19 12.76
C VAL A 80 -18.25 -25.13 12.96
N HIS A 81 -17.49 -24.95 14.04
CA HIS A 81 -16.35 -25.82 14.37
C HIS A 81 -16.75 -27.29 14.50
N HIS A 82 -17.91 -27.58 15.09
CA HIS A 82 -18.47 -28.93 15.23
C HIS A 82 -19.29 -29.40 14.01
N LYS A 83 -19.36 -28.62 12.93
CA LYS A 83 -20.05 -28.94 11.68
C LYS A 83 -21.54 -29.27 11.86
N LEU A 84 -22.21 -28.61 12.80
CA LEU A 84 -23.66 -28.74 12.96
C LEU A 84 -24.39 -28.10 11.76
N ALA A 85 -25.57 -28.62 11.43
CA ALA A 85 -26.46 -27.97 10.47
C ALA A 85 -27.06 -26.71 11.11
N ILE A 86 -26.63 -25.52 10.67
CA ILE A 86 -27.11 -24.24 11.20
C ILE A 86 -28.35 -23.79 10.43
N ILE A 87 -29.39 -23.35 11.12
CA ILE A 87 -30.58 -22.72 10.52
C ILE A 87 -30.84 -21.37 11.20
N PRO A 88 -30.59 -20.25 10.50
CA PRO A 88 -31.02 -18.94 10.96
C PRO A 88 -32.55 -18.78 10.82
N LEU A 89 -33.23 -18.56 11.93
CA LEU A 89 -34.62 -18.12 12.01
C LEU A 89 -34.65 -16.60 12.12
N ARG A 90 -34.95 -15.91 11.02
CA ARG A 90 -34.92 -14.44 10.97
C ARG A 90 -36.23 -13.84 11.50
N LEU A 91 -36.14 -13.15 12.64
CA LEU A 91 -37.25 -12.41 13.26
C LEU A 91 -37.30 -10.93 12.84
N GLU A 92 -36.16 -10.35 12.47
CA GLU A 92 -36.04 -8.95 12.04
C GLU A 92 -35.22 -8.84 10.75
N ASP A 93 -35.60 -7.93 9.85
CA ASP A 93 -34.84 -7.64 8.63
C ASP A 93 -33.77 -6.59 8.90
N VAL A 94 -32.67 -7.03 9.52
CA VAL A 94 -31.50 -6.20 9.83
C VAL A 94 -30.24 -6.74 9.17
N PRO A 95 -29.31 -5.88 8.73
CA PRO A 95 -28.05 -6.32 8.13
C PRO A 95 -27.16 -7.03 9.16
N MET A 96 -26.55 -8.13 8.76
CA MET A 96 -25.68 -8.94 9.62
C MET A 96 -24.37 -8.22 9.92
N THR A 97 -23.85 -8.34 11.14
CA THR A 97 -22.52 -7.81 11.46
C THR A 97 -21.46 -8.63 10.74
N LYS A 98 -20.32 -8.00 10.39
CA LYS A 98 -19.18 -8.68 9.72
C LYS A 98 -18.76 -9.99 10.41
N GLN A 99 -18.87 -10.04 11.73
CA GLN A 99 -18.51 -11.20 12.54
C GLN A 99 -19.47 -12.37 12.35
N LEU A 100 -20.77 -12.10 12.32
CA LEU A 100 -21.78 -13.15 12.14
C LEU A 100 -21.91 -13.53 10.66
N GLU A 101 -21.76 -12.56 9.75
CA GLU A 101 -21.69 -12.78 8.30
C GLU A 101 -20.59 -13.78 7.93
N TYR A 102 -19.41 -13.69 8.55
CA TYR A 102 -18.32 -14.64 8.34
C TYR A 102 -18.71 -16.11 8.60
N TYR A 103 -19.61 -16.38 9.54
CA TYR A 103 -19.98 -17.74 9.94
C TYR A 103 -21.24 -18.28 9.25
N VAL A 104 -22.19 -17.41 8.86
CA VAL A 104 -23.55 -17.83 8.43
C VAL A 104 -24.00 -17.27 7.07
N SER A 105 -23.13 -16.59 6.32
CA SER A 105 -23.44 -16.00 5.00
C SER A 105 -23.84 -17.02 3.93
N ASP A 106 -23.25 -18.21 3.95
CA ASP A 106 -23.49 -19.27 2.96
C ASP A 106 -24.65 -20.22 3.32
N VAL A 107 -25.36 -19.95 4.41
CA VAL A 107 -26.44 -20.80 4.92
C VAL A 107 -27.80 -20.25 4.49
N HIS A 108 -28.74 -21.12 4.06
CA HIS A 108 -30.09 -20.70 3.70
C HIS A 108 -30.90 -20.26 4.94
N TRP A 109 -31.60 -19.12 4.85
CA TRP A 109 -32.36 -18.56 5.97
C TRP A 109 -33.82 -18.99 5.95
N MET A 110 -34.45 -19.01 7.11
CA MET A 110 -35.90 -19.10 7.21
C MET A 110 -36.46 -17.79 7.79
N ASP A 111 -37.20 -17.06 6.95
CA ASP A 111 -37.82 -15.79 7.32
C ASP A 111 -39.11 -16.01 8.11
N ALA A 112 -39.17 -15.45 9.31
CA ALA A 112 -40.35 -15.39 10.17
C ALA A 112 -40.78 -13.92 10.42
N LEU A 113 -40.73 -13.11 9.36
CA LEU A 113 -41.02 -11.67 9.40
C LEU A 113 -42.53 -11.34 9.42
N THR A 114 -43.40 -12.31 9.14
CA THR A 114 -44.87 -12.12 9.07
C THR A 114 -45.58 -12.88 10.19
N PRO A 115 -46.51 -12.27 10.95
CA PRO A 115 -47.33 -12.99 11.93
C PRO A 115 -48.30 -13.98 11.24
N PRO A 116 -48.71 -15.08 11.91
CA PRO A 116 -48.31 -15.53 13.25
C PRO A 116 -46.98 -16.32 13.23
N LEU A 117 -46.14 -16.10 14.25
CA LEU A 117 -44.82 -16.73 14.36
C LEU A 117 -44.92 -18.26 14.42
N GLU A 118 -45.99 -18.78 15.01
CA GLU A 118 -46.29 -20.20 15.18
C GLU A 118 -46.30 -20.95 13.84
N ALA A 119 -46.86 -20.35 12.78
CA ALA A 119 -46.92 -20.96 11.45
C ALA A 119 -45.53 -21.15 10.82
N HIS A 120 -44.61 -20.20 11.08
CA HIS A 120 -43.22 -20.32 10.64
C HIS A 120 -42.47 -21.37 11.45
N ILE A 121 -42.72 -21.46 12.76
CA ILE A 121 -42.10 -22.48 13.62
C ILE A 121 -42.56 -23.89 13.22
N GLU A 122 -43.81 -24.10 12.82
CA GLU A 122 -44.27 -25.38 12.28
C GLU A 122 -43.52 -25.78 10.99
N LYS A 123 -43.23 -24.82 10.12
CA LYS A 123 -42.41 -25.03 8.91
C LYS A 123 -40.97 -25.38 9.29
N LEU A 124 -40.41 -24.71 10.30
CA LEU A 124 -39.09 -25.03 10.85
C LEU A 124 -39.04 -26.47 11.35
N CYS A 125 -40.06 -26.90 12.10
CA CYS A 125 -40.15 -28.27 12.64
C CYS A 125 -40.14 -29.32 11.52
N LYS A 126 -40.79 -29.06 10.38
CA LYS A 126 -40.75 -29.95 9.21
C LYS A 126 -39.34 -30.04 8.62
N GLY A 127 -38.65 -28.90 8.47
CA GLY A 127 -37.26 -28.85 7.99
C GLY A 127 -36.30 -29.60 8.90
N VAL A 128 -36.38 -29.36 10.20
CA VAL A 128 -35.55 -30.04 11.22
C VAL A 128 -35.81 -31.55 11.20
N LYS A 129 -37.07 -32.01 11.13
CA LYS A 129 -37.39 -33.45 11.05
C LYS A 129 -36.80 -34.13 9.81
N ILE A 130 -36.67 -33.42 8.69
CA ILE A 130 -36.02 -33.96 7.49
C ILE A 130 -34.52 -34.12 7.74
N LEU A 131 -33.86 -33.10 8.30
CA LEU A 131 -32.43 -33.15 8.63
C LEU A 131 -32.10 -34.27 9.62
N LEU A 132 -32.94 -34.44 10.65
CA LEU A 132 -32.79 -35.54 11.62
C LEU A 132 -33.00 -36.94 11.00
N LYS A 133 -33.80 -37.05 9.93
CA LYS A 133 -34.02 -38.31 9.19
C LYS A 133 -32.92 -38.62 8.18
N MET A 134 -32.27 -37.61 7.59
CA MET A 134 -31.17 -37.81 6.63
C MET A 134 -29.91 -38.40 7.27
N ASP A 135 -29.84 -38.33 8.60
CA ASP A 135 -28.71 -38.76 9.41
C ASP A 135 -28.96 -40.13 10.12
N SER A 136 -29.94 -40.90 9.64
CA SER A 136 -30.27 -42.25 10.11
C SER A 136 -29.67 -43.33 9.19
N PRO A 137 -28.90 -44.31 9.69
CA PRO A 137 -28.34 -45.37 8.86
C PRO A 137 -29.45 -46.37 8.47
N GLY A 138 -29.81 -46.37 7.18
CA GLY A 138 -30.74 -47.35 6.61
C GLY A 138 -31.64 -46.80 5.52
N ASN A 139 -31.10 -46.56 4.32
CA ASN A 139 -31.94 -46.51 3.12
C ASN A 139 -31.19 -46.83 1.82
N GLU A 140 -30.42 -47.92 1.81
CA GLU A 140 -29.88 -48.52 0.58
C GLU A 140 -30.86 -49.47 -0.15
N ASN A 141 -32.08 -49.68 0.35
CA ASN A 141 -33.00 -50.70 -0.19
C ASN A 141 -34.23 -50.15 -0.95
N ILE A 142 -34.10 -49.05 -1.70
CA ILE A 142 -35.18 -48.57 -2.59
C ILE A 142 -34.73 -48.43 -4.07
N ARG A 143 -33.44 -48.65 -4.37
CA ARG A 143 -32.93 -48.62 -5.75
C ARG A 143 -32.92 -49.99 -6.46
N SER A 144 -33.25 -51.09 -5.78
CA SER A 144 -33.24 -52.45 -6.35
C SER A 144 -34.62 -53.04 -6.66
N ALA A 145 -35.72 -52.28 -6.52
CA ALA A 145 -37.09 -52.79 -6.75
C ALA A 145 -37.74 -52.36 -8.08
N PHE A 146 -37.03 -51.66 -8.98
CA PHE A 146 -37.58 -51.20 -10.27
C PHE A 146 -36.78 -51.62 -11.51
N ALA A 147 -36.14 -52.79 -11.46
CA ALA A 147 -35.42 -53.36 -12.61
C ALA A 147 -35.70 -54.85 -12.77
N THR A 148 -36.94 -55.21 -13.09
CA THR A 148 -37.43 -56.40 -13.83
C THR A 148 -38.92 -56.16 -13.98
N GLY A 149 -39.61 -56.30 -15.10
CA GLY A 149 -39.44 -57.09 -16.30
C GLY A 149 -40.88 -57.23 -16.85
N ASN A 150 -41.02 -57.07 -18.17
CA ASN A 150 -42.29 -57.07 -18.92
C ASN A 150 -43.24 -58.24 -18.61
N GLY A 151 -44.53 -58.03 -18.86
CA GLY A 151 -45.44 -59.14 -19.17
C GLY A 151 -46.93 -58.81 -19.13
N ASN A 152 -47.48 -58.40 -20.28
CA ASN A 152 -48.77 -58.76 -20.88
C ASN A 152 -50.06 -58.75 -20.02
N ASP A 153 -50.98 -57.83 -20.33
CA ASP A 153 -52.12 -58.04 -21.25
C ASP A 153 -53.17 -59.03 -20.72
N ALA A 154 -54.28 -58.50 -20.20
CA ALA A 154 -55.59 -58.57 -20.87
C ALA A 154 -56.71 -57.99 -19.97
N GLU A 155 -57.68 -57.35 -20.63
CA GLU A 155 -59.04 -57.01 -20.13
C GLU A 155 -59.23 -55.84 -19.15
N ARG A 156 -59.43 -54.63 -19.71
CA ARG A 156 -60.78 -54.00 -19.79
C ARG A 156 -60.73 -52.69 -20.57
N LYS A 157 -60.85 -52.80 -21.90
CA LYS A 157 -61.27 -51.71 -22.77
C LYS A 157 -62.76 -51.46 -22.53
N PHE A 158 -63.15 -50.26 -22.08
CA PHE A 158 -64.24 -49.43 -22.66
C PHE A 158 -64.46 -48.12 -21.85
N ARG A 159 -63.46 -47.24 -21.73
CA ARG A 159 -63.68 -45.83 -21.29
C ARG A 159 -62.53 -44.86 -21.59
N LYS A 160 -61.73 -45.09 -22.63
CA LYS A 160 -60.59 -44.21 -22.99
C LYS A 160 -60.76 -43.68 -24.41
N ARG A 161 -61.25 -42.45 -24.54
CA ARG A 161 -60.94 -41.56 -25.69
C ARG A 161 -61.16 -40.06 -25.42
N LYS A 162 -62.00 -39.68 -24.43
CA LYS A 162 -62.18 -38.25 -24.04
C LYS A 162 -61.28 -37.74 -22.90
N ILE A 163 -60.79 -38.60 -22.01
CA ILE A 163 -60.00 -38.17 -20.83
C ILE A 163 -58.50 -38.03 -21.16
N ALA A 164 -57.98 -38.82 -22.10
CA ALA A 164 -56.56 -38.78 -22.48
C ALA A 164 -56.15 -37.46 -23.16
N LEU A 165 -56.98 -36.90 -24.05
CA LEU A 165 -56.70 -35.59 -24.66
C LEU A 165 -56.73 -34.45 -23.64
N ARG A 166 -57.66 -34.49 -22.68
CA ARG A 166 -57.78 -33.46 -21.63
C ARG A 166 -56.57 -33.44 -20.71
N ASN A 167 -56.07 -34.60 -20.31
CA ASN A 167 -54.90 -34.69 -19.43
C ASN A 167 -53.59 -34.32 -20.14
N VAL A 168 -53.47 -34.60 -21.45
CA VAL A 168 -52.33 -34.14 -22.26
C VAL A 168 -52.37 -32.62 -22.46
N MET A 169 -53.55 -32.03 -22.71
CA MET A 169 -53.72 -30.58 -22.83
C MET A 169 -53.45 -29.83 -21.52
N ILE A 170 -53.86 -30.40 -20.37
CA ILE A 170 -53.57 -29.83 -19.05
C ILE A 170 -52.06 -29.92 -18.73
N ALA A 171 -51.43 -31.06 -19.00
CA ALA A 171 -49.98 -31.22 -18.80
C ALA A 171 -49.18 -30.26 -19.70
N ALA A 172 -49.59 -30.08 -20.96
CA ALA A 172 -48.99 -29.10 -21.87
C ALA A 172 -49.18 -27.65 -21.37
N ALA A 173 -50.38 -27.30 -20.89
CA ALA A 173 -50.64 -25.97 -20.33
C ALA A 173 -49.81 -25.69 -19.06
N VAL A 174 -49.64 -26.68 -18.18
CA VAL A 174 -48.80 -26.57 -16.99
C VAL A 174 -47.33 -26.40 -17.36
N ILE A 175 -46.84 -27.12 -18.37
CA ILE A 175 -45.46 -26.95 -18.89
C ILE A 175 -45.29 -25.56 -19.48
N VAL A 176 -46.24 -25.07 -20.28
CA VAL A 176 -46.18 -23.72 -20.86
C VAL A 176 -46.19 -22.65 -19.77
N LEU A 177 -47.02 -22.79 -18.74
CA LEU A 177 -47.06 -21.87 -17.60
C LEU A 177 -45.79 -21.95 -16.74
N ALA A 178 -45.19 -23.13 -16.57
CA ALA A 178 -43.93 -23.28 -15.86
C ALA A 178 -42.77 -22.66 -16.65
N VAL A 179 -42.74 -22.84 -17.97
CA VAL A 179 -41.74 -22.21 -18.87
C VAL A 179 -41.93 -20.69 -18.91
N ALA A 180 -43.16 -20.20 -18.99
CA ALA A 180 -43.48 -18.77 -18.92
C ALA A 180 -43.13 -18.17 -17.56
N GLY A 181 -43.45 -18.86 -16.47
CA GLY A 181 -43.09 -18.46 -15.10
C GLY A 181 -41.57 -18.43 -14.88
N TYR A 182 -40.85 -19.43 -15.41
CA TYR A 182 -39.38 -19.44 -15.42
C TYR A 182 -38.82 -18.28 -16.25
N TRP A 183 -39.39 -18.01 -17.42
CA TRP A 183 -39.00 -16.88 -18.27
C TRP A 183 -39.25 -15.54 -17.58
N ILE A 184 -40.40 -15.35 -16.95
CA ILE A 184 -40.73 -14.13 -16.21
C ILE A 184 -39.78 -13.96 -15.01
N HIS A 185 -39.58 -15.02 -14.22
CA HIS A 185 -38.66 -15.00 -13.08
C HIS A 185 -37.20 -14.71 -13.52
N SER A 186 -36.73 -15.37 -14.58
CA SER A 186 -35.41 -15.15 -15.16
C SER A 186 -35.26 -13.72 -15.68
N SER A 187 -36.26 -13.20 -16.39
CA SER A 187 -36.30 -11.81 -16.90
C SER A 187 -36.30 -10.78 -15.77
N VAL A 188 -37.10 -10.97 -14.72
CA VAL A 188 -37.13 -10.07 -13.55
C VAL A 188 -35.81 -10.12 -12.79
N LYS A 189 -35.22 -11.30 -12.59
CA LYS A 189 -33.90 -11.46 -11.96
C LYS A 189 -32.79 -10.80 -12.79
N LYS A 190 -32.85 -10.91 -14.12
CA LYS A 190 -31.93 -10.24 -15.04
C LYS A 190 -32.09 -8.73 -14.99
N GLN A 191 -33.32 -8.21 -15.02
CA GLN A 191 -33.59 -6.77 -14.90
C GLN A 191 -33.16 -6.20 -13.55
N SER A 192 -33.39 -6.92 -12.44
CA SER A 192 -32.93 -6.53 -11.11
C SER A 192 -31.41 -6.41 -11.05
N LYS A 193 -30.67 -7.37 -11.63
CA LYS A 193 -29.20 -7.31 -11.74
C LYS A 193 -28.71 -6.14 -12.58
N VAL A 194 -29.35 -5.88 -13.74
CA VAL A 194 -29.02 -4.73 -14.59
C VAL A 194 -29.28 -3.41 -13.85
N ARG A 195 -30.40 -3.34 -13.11
CA ARG A 195 -30.75 -2.16 -12.30
C ARG A 195 -29.73 -1.92 -11.20
N TRP A 196 -29.37 -2.95 -10.43
CA TRP A 196 -28.30 -2.87 -9.44
C TRP A 196 -26.98 -2.39 -10.07
N ALA A 197 -26.60 -2.98 -11.20
CA ALA A 197 -25.37 -2.62 -11.89
C ALA A 197 -25.32 -1.14 -12.29
N ARG A 198 -26.41 -0.60 -12.84
CA ARG A 198 -26.48 0.79 -13.33
C ARG A 198 -26.75 1.83 -12.23
N GLU A 199 -27.66 1.54 -11.31
CA GLU A 199 -28.13 2.53 -10.32
C GLU A 199 -27.30 2.50 -9.02
N ILE A 200 -26.56 1.42 -8.73
CA ILE A 200 -25.82 1.25 -7.48
C ILE A 200 -24.35 0.99 -7.74
N ALA A 201 -24.02 -0.04 -8.53
CA ALA A 201 -22.63 -0.50 -8.67
C ALA A 201 -21.75 0.50 -9.43
N ILE A 202 -22.18 0.97 -10.61
CA ILE A 202 -21.44 1.97 -11.40
C ILE A 202 -21.18 3.26 -10.63
N PRO A 203 -22.20 3.91 -10.00
CA PRO A 203 -21.96 5.08 -9.15
C PRO A 203 -20.96 4.80 -8.02
N HIS A 204 -21.05 3.63 -7.39
CA HIS A 204 -20.11 3.26 -6.33
C HIS A 204 -18.68 3.03 -6.85
N ILE A 205 -18.50 2.46 -8.06
CA ILE A 205 -17.18 2.38 -8.72
C ILE A 205 -16.62 3.78 -8.91
N ILE A 206 -17.41 4.72 -9.44
CA ILE A 206 -17.00 6.12 -9.66
C ILE A 206 -16.60 6.79 -8.34
N THR A 207 -17.38 6.58 -7.28
CA THR A 207 -17.05 7.10 -5.94
C THR A 207 -15.74 6.51 -5.45
N MET A 208 -15.58 5.19 -5.50
CA MET A 208 -14.36 4.51 -5.05
C MET A 208 -13.13 4.94 -5.84
N THR A 209 -13.22 5.15 -7.16
CA THR A 209 -12.08 5.63 -7.95
C THR A 209 -11.71 7.08 -7.61
N LYS A 210 -12.71 7.96 -7.43
CA LYS A 210 -12.49 9.37 -7.07
C LYS A 210 -12.00 9.58 -5.64
N GLU A 211 -12.44 8.74 -4.70
CA GLU A 211 -12.06 8.81 -3.29
C GLU A 211 -10.74 8.09 -3.01
N ASN A 212 -10.18 7.34 -3.96
CA ASN A 212 -8.92 6.64 -3.73
C ASN A 212 -7.74 7.60 -3.78
N ASP A 213 -7.32 8.09 -2.60
CA ASP A 213 -5.92 8.07 -2.15
C ASP A 213 -4.94 8.59 -3.19
N VAL A 214 -4.43 7.63 -3.94
CA VAL A 214 -3.47 7.69 -5.04
C VAL A 214 -3.68 6.31 -5.70
N TRP A 215 -3.28 6.09 -6.94
CA TRP A 215 -3.31 4.81 -7.69
C TRP A 215 -2.72 3.55 -6.98
N ARG A 216 -2.40 3.63 -5.69
CA ARG A 216 -1.84 2.63 -4.78
C ARG A 216 -2.63 1.33 -4.70
N ASN A 217 -3.98 1.37 -4.74
CA ASN A 217 -4.79 0.13 -4.70
C ASN A 217 -6.21 0.33 -5.26
N LEU A 218 -6.39 0.15 -6.56
CA LEU A 218 -7.70 0.21 -7.23
C LEU A 218 -8.32 -1.18 -7.43
N VAL A 219 -7.91 -2.16 -6.62
CA VAL A 219 -8.45 -3.53 -6.65
C VAL A 219 -9.95 -3.57 -6.32
N PRO A 220 -10.47 -2.88 -5.28
CA PRO A 220 -11.91 -2.89 -4.99
C PRO A 220 -12.79 -2.37 -6.14
N PRO A 221 -12.56 -1.17 -6.72
CA PRO A 221 -13.35 -0.71 -7.87
C PRO A 221 -13.17 -1.60 -9.10
N TYR A 222 -11.97 -2.13 -9.34
CA TYR A 222 -11.73 -3.07 -10.43
C TYR A 222 -12.57 -4.36 -10.31
N ARG A 223 -12.57 -4.99 -9.13
CA ARG A 223 -13.33 -6.22 -8.90
C ARG A 223 -14.82 -6.00 -9.09
N LEU A 224 -15.36 -4.89 -8.57
CA LEU A 224 -16.76 -4.53 -8.78
C LEU A 224 -17.05 -4.25 -10.26
N ALA A 225 -16.14 -3.59 -10.99
CA ALA A 225 -16.28 -3.37 -12.42
C ALA A 225 -16.33 -4.69 -13.23
N VAL A 226 -15.48 -5.67 -12.90
CA VAL A 226 -15.50 -7.00 -13.52
C VAL A 226 -16.81 -7.74 -13.20
N GLU A 227 -17.37 -7.60 -12.00
CA GLU A 227 -18.69 -8.17 -11.66
C GLU A 227 -19.82 -7.51 -12.46
N VAL A 228 -19.76 -6.19 -12.63
CA VAL A 228 -20.73 -5.43 -13.43
C VAL A 228 -20.64 -5.80 -14.91
N GLU A 229 -19.44 -5.99 -15.43
CA GLU A 229 -19.20 -6.42 -16.83
C GLU A 229 -19.84 -7.79 -17.10
N LYS A 230 -19.79 -8.74 -16.16
CA LYS A 230 -20.49 -10.04 -16.30
C LYS A 230 -22.02 -9.91 -16.46
N ILE A 231 -22.59 -8.77 -16.07
CA ILE A 231 -24.03 -8.50 -16.15
C ILE A 231 -24.36 -7.66 -17.39
N LEU A 232 -23.59 -6.60 -17.64
CA LEU A 232 -23.89 -5.61 -18.68
C LEU A 232 -23.15 -5.86 -20.00
N GLY A 233 -22.04 -6.60 -19.99
CA GLY A 233 -21.13 -6.73 -21.14
C GLY A 233 -20.37 -5.43 -21.40
N GLU A 234 -20.14 -5.14 -22.69
CA GLU A 234 -19.49 -3.91 -23.18
C GLU A 234 -20.40 -2.67 -23.07
N ASP A 235 -20.72 -2.27 -21.84
CA ASP A 235 -21.53 -1.09 -21.55
C ASP A 235 -20.73 0.22 -21.71
N THR A 236 -21.32 1.22 -22.37
CA THR A 236 -20.66 2.49 -22.72
C THR A 236 -20.26 3.34 -21.52
N VAL A 237 -20.89 3.13 -20.36
CA VAL A 237 -20.54 3.83 -19.10
C VAL A 237 -19.49 3.05 -18.32
N LEU A 238 -19.55 1.72 -18.36
CA LEU A 238 -18.61 0.86 -17.65
C LEU A 238 -17.21 0.88 -18.28
N MET A 239 -17.13 0.82 -19.61
CA MET A 239 -15.85 0.64 -20.31
C MET A 239 -14.83 1.76 -20.04
N PRO A 240 -15.22 3.05 -19.99
CA PRO A 240 -14.32 4.12 -19.56
C PRO A 240 -13.78 3.93 -18.13
N LEU A 241 -14.56 3.38 -17.20
CA LEU A 241 -14.15 3.20 -15.81
C LEU A 241 -13.03 2.17 -15.63
N PHE A 242 -12.85 1.23 -16.57
CA PHE A 242 -11.68 0.36 -16.55
C PHE A 242 -10.37 1.12 -16.76
N ARG A 243 -10.36 2.27 -17.45
CA ARG A 243 -9.15 3.11 -17.54
C ARG A 243 -8.78 3.73 -16.20
N GLU A 244 -9.77 3.96 -15.34
CA GLU A 244 -9.60 4.55 -14.00
C GLU A 244 -9.15 3.54 -12.95
N CYS A 245 -9.32 2.22 -13.19
CA CYS A 245 -9.03 1.20 -12.17
C CYS A 245 -8.20 0.00 -12.66
N ALA A 246 -7.92 -0.07 -13.96
CA ALA A 246 -7.17 -1.15 -14.59
C ALA A 246 -6.09 -0.64 -15.55
N ARG A 247 -5.11 -1.50 -15.83
CA ARG A 247 -4.15 -1.36 -16.93
C ARG A 247 -4.16 -2.63 -17.76
N TYR A 248 -3.74 -2.49 -19.01
CA TYR A 248 -3.48 -3.60 -19.91
C TYR A 248 -1.98 -3.77 -19.99
N ILE A 249 -1.49 -4.97 -19.72
CA ILE A 249 -0.06 -5.27 -19.68
C ILE A 249 0.24 -6.58 -20.39
N ASP A 250 1.44 -6.69 -20.94
CA ASP A 250 1.97 -7.96 -21.43
C ASP A 250 2.71 -8.69 -20.30
N ILE A 251 2.45 -9.99 -20.15
CA ILE A 251 3.12 -10.85 -19.16
C ILE A 251 3.82 -11.98 -19.90
N ILE A 252 5.15 -11.94 -19.90
CA ILE A 252 6.00 -12.81 -20.71
C ILE A 252 7.02 -13.50 -19.82
N THR A 253 7.24 -14.80 -20.06
CA THR A 253 8.36 -15.53 -19.46
C THR A 253 9.30 -16.11 -20.50
N ASP A 254 10.55 -16.31 -20.10
CA ASP A 254 11.54 -17.07 -20.86
C ASP A 254 12.00 -18.30 -20.04
N PRO A 255 11.68 -19.55 -20.47
CA PRO A 255 10.85 -19.89 -21.63
C PRO A 255 9.36 -19.56 -21.40
N PRO A 256 8.56 -19.51 -22.48
CA PRO A 256 7.11 -19.35 -22.37
C PRO A 256 6.44 -20.61 -21.77
N GLY A 257 5.15 -20.51 -21.45
CA GLY A 257 4.37 -21.63 -20.91
C GLY A 257 4.49 -21.78 -19.39
N ALA A 258 4.56 -20.68 -18.67
CA ALA A 258 4.55 -20.65 -17.21
C ALA A 258 3.17 -20.22 -16.69
N SER A 259 2.69 -20.91 -15.65
CA SER A 259 1.45 -20.53 -14.96
C SER A 259 1.70 -19.27 -14.13
N VAL A 260 0.86 -18.26 -14.33
CA VAL A 260 0.97 -16.95 -13.68
C VAL A 260 -0.11 -16.81 -12.62
N TYR A 261 0.30 -16.40 -11.43
CA TYR A 261 -0.60 -16.09 -10.33
C TYR A 261 -0.28 -14.75 -9.70
N ILE A 262 -1.31 -14.10 -9.17
CA ILE A 262 -1.18 -12.86 -8.41
C ILE A 262 -1.92 -12.92 -7.08
N LYS A 263 -1.53 -12.06 -6.15
CA LYS A 263 -2.35 -11.64 -5.02
C LYS A 263 -1.95 -10.25 -4.54
N GLU A 264 -2.85 -9.59 -3.83
CA GLU A 264 -2.60 -8.28 -3.23
C GLU A 264 -1.36 -8.34 -2.32
N TYR A 265 -0.48 -7.35 -2.44
CA TYR A 265 0.77 -7.36 -1.69
C TYR A 265 0.53 -7.29 -0.18
N THR A 266 -0.42 -6.46 0.24
CA THR A 266 -0.80 -6.22 1.64
C THR A 266 -1.58 -7.37 2.28
N ARG A 267 -1.94 -8.40 1.50
CA ARG A 267 -2.72 -9.56 1.97
C ARG A 267 -1.98 -10.86 1.63
N PRO A 268 -0.80 -11.13 2.22
CA PRO A 268 -0.01 -12.32 1.90
C PRO A 268 -0.73 -13.64 2.19
N ASP A 269 -1.70 -13.67 3.10
CA ASP A 269 -2.40 -14.89 3.50
C ASP A 269 -3.57 -15.27 2.58
N THR A 270 -3.90 -14.44 1.58
CA THR A 270 -4.95 -14.78 0.61
C THR A 270 -4.48 -15.83 -0.39
N ALA A 271 -5.45 -16.56 -0.94
CA ALA A 271 -5.22 -17.49 -2.02
C ALA A 271 -4.66 -16.79 -3.26
N TRP A 272 -3.77 -17.48 -3.96
CA TRP A 272 -3.26 -17.05 -5.25
C TRP A 272 -4.38 -17.06 -6.31
N GLU A 273 -4.52 -15.97 -7.04
CA GLU A 273 -5.43 -15.84 -8.19
C GLU A 273 -4.68 -16.24 -9.46
N PHE A 274 -5.18 -17.25 -10.17
CA PHE A 274 -4.60 -17.72 -11.43
C PHE A 274 -5.04 -16.80 -12.59
N LEU A 275 -4.08 -16.26 -13.33
CA LEU A 275 -4.35 -15.39 -14.48
C LEU A 275 -4.30 -16.12 -15.82
N GLY A 276 -3.44 -17.13 -15.95
CA GLY A 276 -3.26 -17.88 -17.18
C GLY A 276 -1.86 -18.44 -17.33
N VAL A 277 -1.50 -18.80 -18.57
CA VAL A 277 -0.21 -19.37 -18.93
C VAL A 277 0.47 -18.45 -19.94
N THR A 278 1.74 -18.09 -19.72
CA THR A 278 2.46 -17.15 -20.58
C THR A 278 2.70 -17.65 -22.02
N PRO A 279 2.77 -16.75 -23.01
CA PRO A 279 2.57 -15.30 -22.90
C PRO A 279 1.11 -14.90 -22.71
N LEU A 280 0.86 -13.85 -21.94
CA LEU A 280 -0.44 -13.19 -21.82
C LEU A 280 -0.31 -11.80 -22.44
N ASP A 281 -0.92 -11.59 -23.61
CA ASP A 281 -0.85 -10.33 -24.35
C ASP A 281 -2.01 -9.41 -23.96
N SER A 282 -1.70 -8.13 -23.72
CA SER A 282 -2.68 -7.09 -23.37
C SER A 282 -3.68 -7.54 -22.28
N PHE A 283 -3.16 -8.14 -21.21
CA PHE A 283 -3.97 -8.71 -20.15
C PHE A 283 -4.43 -7.60 -19.18
N ARG A 284 -5.73 -7.53 -18.92
CA ARG A 284 -6.32 -6.52 -18.03
C ARG A 284 -6.09 -6.89 -16.57
N VAL A 285 -5.43 -5.99 -15.84
CA VAL A 285 -5.11 -6.14 -14.42
C VAL A 285 -5.53 -4.89 -13.62
N PRO A 286 -5.89 -5.04 -12.33
CA PRO A 286 -6.14 -3.89 -11.47
C PRO A 286 -4.88 -3.03 -11.31
N ILE A 287 -5.05 -1.73 -11.14
CA ILE A 287 -3.95 -0.80 -10.81
C ILE A 287 -3.54 -1.01 -9.35
N GLY A 288 -2.27 -1.35 -9.14
CA GLY A 288 -1.72 -1.53 -7.79
C GLY A 288 -0.37 -2.25 -7.81
N ILE A 289 0.11 -2.62 -6.63
CA ILE A 289 1.31 -3.44 -6.42
C ILE A 289 0.91 -4.82 -5.91
N PHE A 290 1.44 -5.85 -6.56
CA PHE A 290 1.05 -7.24 -6.33
C PHE A 290 2.26 -8.13 -6.05
N ARG A 291 1.98 -9.25 -5.40
CA ARG A 291 2.85 -10.42 -5.38
C ARG A 291 2.53 -11.25 -6.60
N TRP A 292 3.57 -11.67 -7.30
CA TRP A 292 3.52 -12.48 -8.50
C TRP A 292 4.18 -13.83 -8.23
N LYS A 293 3.59 -14.89 -8.78
CA LYS A 293 4.15 -16.24 -8.76
C LYS A 293 4.12 -16.81 -10.17
N PHE A 294 5.25 -17.35 -10.60
CA PHE A 294 5.40 -18.01 -11.90
C PHE A 294 5.87 -19.45 -11.68
N GLU A 295 5.11 -20.41 -12.21
CA GLU A 295 5.37 -21.84 -12.04
C GLU A 295 5.47 -22.53 -13.41
N LYS A 296 6.55 -23.27 -13.62
CA LYS A 296 6.75 -24.10 -14.81
C LYS A 296 7.46 -25.39 -14.42
N GLU A 297 6.99 -26.53 -14.92
CA GLU A 297 7.59 -27.83 -14.64
C GLU A 297 9.07 -27.87 -15.05
N GLY A 298 9.95 -28.29 -14.12
CA GLY A 298 11.40 -28.33 -14.31
C GLY A 298 12.14 -27.01 -14.06
N TYR A 299 11.42 -25.96 -13.66
CA TYR A 299 11.95 -24.63 -13.33
C TYR A 299 11.67 -24.28 -11.87
N ASP A 300 12.54 -23.47 -11.26
CA ASP A 300 12.31 -22.96 -9.91
C ASP A 300 11.08 -22.03 -9.89
N THR A 301 10.36 -22.02 -8.77
CA THR A 301 9.19 -21.15 -8.61
C THR A 301 9.66 -19.72 -8.38
N LEU A 302 9.32 -18.82 -9.30
CA LEU A 302 9.69 -17.41 -9.18
C LEU A 302 8.62 -16.65 -8.42
N LEU A 303 9.00 -16.06 -7.29
CA LEU A 303 8.21 -15.09 -6.54
C LEU A 303 8.78 -13.69 -6.71
N ALA A 304 7.93 -12.69 -6.91
CA ALA A 304 8.36 -11.30 -7.09
C ALA A 304 7.26 -10.30 -6.70
N ALA A 305 7.65 -9.08 -6.35
CA ALA A 305 6.76 -7.93 -6.30
C ALA A 305 6.79 -7.16 -7.62
N ALA A 306 5.65 -6.64 -8.09
CA ALA A 306 5.64 -5.67 -9.18
C ALA A 306 4.36 -4.83 -9.16
N SER A 307 4.50 -3.56 -9.55
CA SER A 307 3.37 -2.71 -9.94
C SER A 307 2.82 -3.13 -11.30
N THR A 308 1.52 -2.91 -11.51
CA THR A 308 0.86 -3.03 -12.82
C THR A 308 0.89 -1.73 -13.63
N TRP A 309 1.48 -0.68 -13.06
CA TRP A 309 1.62 0.65 -13.63
C TRP A 309 3.08 1.07 -13.71
N ASP A 310 3.37 1.95 -14.67
CA ASP A 310 4.64 2.68 -14.84
C ASP A 310 4.35 4.18 -14.98
N VAL A 311 5.37 5.02 -14.78
CA VAL A 311 5.29 6.48 -14.92
C VAL A 311 6.13 6.90 -16.12
N GLY A 312 5.50 7.60 -17.05
CA GLY A 312 6.06 7.95 -18.35
C GLY A 312 5.51 7.08 -19.49
N GLY A 313 5.28 7.71 -20.65
CA GLY A 313 4.82 7.05 -21.87
C GLY A 313 3.43 7.47 -22.36
N ASP A 314 2.50 7.82 -21.47
CA ASP A 314 1.13 8.25 -21.82
C ASP A 314 0.85 9.73 -21.46
N PRO A 315 -0.08 10.42 -22.15
CA PRO A 315 -0.47 11.80 -21.86
C PRO A 315 -0.98 12.01 -20.43
N ASP A 316 -1.59 10.98 -19.84
CA ASP A 316 -2.13 10.99 -18.46
C ASP A 316 -1.04 10.71 -17.40
N GLY A 317 0.22 10.54 -17.81
CA GLY A 317 1.38 10.36 -16.93
C GLY A 317 1.59 8.96 -16.35
N ILE A 318 0.62 8.04 -16.46
CA ILE A 318 0.70 6.66 -15.91
C ILE A 318 0.25 5.61 -16.93
N SER A 319 1.17 4.74 -17.33
CA SER A 319 0.98 3.67 -18.32
C SER A 319 0.92 2.28 -17.68
N GLY A 320 0.69 1.23 -18.48
CA GLY A 320 0.75 -0.16 -18.01
C GLY A 320 2.19 -0.67 -17.95
N HIS A 321 2.57 -1.34 -16.86
CA HIS A 321 3.91 -1.91 -16.70
C HIS A 321 3.95 -3.36 -17.18
N ASN A 322 4.55 -3.58 -18.35
CA ASN A 322 4.77 -4.90 -18.91
C ASN A 322 5.73 -5.71 -18.03
N ILE A 323 5.41 -6.98 -17.80
CA ILE A 323 6.17 -7.88 -16.93
C ILE A 323 6.89 -8.91 -17.78
N PHE A 324 8.22 -8.86 -17.73
CA PHE A 324 9.09 -9.92 -18.25
C PHE A 324 9.80 -10.65 -17.11
N ARG A 325 9.82 -11.99 -17.13
CA ARG A 325 10.55 -12.82 -16.16
C ARG A 325 11.26 -13.99 -16.82
N LYS A 326 12.58 -14.07 -16.62
CA LYS A 326 13.36 -15.25 -17.00
C LYS A 326 13.25 -16.30 -15.91
N LEU A 327 12.91 -17.52 -16.28
CA LEU A 327 12.78 -18.67 -15.39
C LEU A 327 14.03 -19.53 -15.46
N ASP A 328 14.50 -19.94 -14.30
CA ASP A 328 15.70 -20.73 -14.16
C ASP A 328 15.36 -22.19 -13.87
N ARG A 329 16.15 -23.11 -14.43
CA ARG A 329 15.98 -24.54 -14.13
C ARG A 329 16.41 -24.80 -12.69
N ILE A 330 15.74 -25.73 -12.02
CA ILE A 330 15.98 -26.07 -10.61
C ILE A 330 17.45 -26.41 -10.33
N ASP A 331 18.15 -27.00 -11.29
CA ASP A 331 19.55 -27.42 -11.22
C ASP A 331 20.56 -26.35 -11.69
N SER A 332 20.08 -25.21 -12.19
CA SER A 332 20.93 -24.16 -12.77
C SER A 332 21.21 -22.99 -11.83
N LEU A 333 20.42 -22.86 -10.75
CA LEU A 333 20.60 -21.82 -9.75
C LEU A 333 21.54 -22.29 -8.63
N PRO A 334 22.44 -21.43 -8.14
CA PRO A 334 23.02 -21.64 -6.83
C PRO A 334 21.90 -21.76 -5.78
N GLU A 335 22.04 -22.71 -4.86
CA GLU A 335 21.05 -22.98 -3.82
C GLU A 335 20.70 -21.70 -3.04
N GLY A 336 19.40 -21.46 -2.84
CA GLY A 336 18.91 -20.32 -2.05
C GLY A 336 19.09 -18.94 -2.70
N MET A 337 19.43 -18.86 -4.00
CA MET A 337 19.57 -17.57 -4.70
C MET A 337 18.39 -17.25 -5.63
N VAL A 338 18.27 -15.96 -5.97
CA VAL A 338 17.33 -15.44 -6.96
C VAL A 338 18.06 -14.65 -8.05
N ARG A 339 17.57 -14.73 -9.29
CA ARG A 339 18.12 -13.99 -10.43
C ARG A 339 17.67 -12.53 -10.38
N VAL A 340 18.61 -11.64 -10.64
CA VAL A 340 18.35 -10.22 -10.93
C VAL A 340 18.85 -9.92 -12.34
N PRO A 341 18.00 -9.36 -13.22
CA PRO A 341 18.36 -9.12 -14.61
C PRO A 341 19.41 -8.03 -14.76
N ALA A 342 20.17 -8.09 -15.86
CA ALA A 342 21.07 -7.04 -16.30
C ALA A 342 20.35 -5.69 -16.32
N THR A 343 21.00 -4.68 -15.73
CA THR A 343 20.37 -3.39 -15.46
C THR A 343 21.39 -2.26 -15.66
N GLU A 344 20.98 -1.20 -16.35
CA GLU A 344 21.77 0.04 -16.47
C GLU A 344 21.54 0.91 -15.23
N THR A 345 22.60 1.39 -14.60
CA THR A 345 22.51 2.27 -13.43
C THR A 345 23.36 3.53 -13.63
N LYS A 346 23.11 4.57 -12.82
CA LYS A 346 23.98 5.76 -12.79
C LYS A 346 25.46 5.44 -12.50
N SER A 347 25.75 4.31 -11.86
CA SER A 347 27.12 3.88 -11.51
C SER A 347 27.77 2.99 -12.60
N GLY A 348 27.02 2.64 -13.64
CA GLY A 348 27.42 1.75 -14.73
C GLY A 348 26.48 0.56 -14.92
N LYS A 349 26.73 -0.19 -15.98
CA LYS A 349 25.99 -1.39 -16.37
C LYS A 349 26.29 -2.58 -15.46
N LEU A 350 25.24 -3.30 -15.05
CA LEU A 350 25.28 -4.60 -14.40
C LEU A 350 24.89 -5.70 -15.39
N ASN A 351 25.56 -6.85 -15.33
CA ASN A 351 25.12 -8.08 -15.99
C ASN A 351 24.03 -8.78 -15.17
N ASP A 352 23.44 -9.86 -15.72
CA ASP A 352 22.66 -10.79 -14.91
C ASP A 352 23.49 -11.29 -13.74
N PHE A 353 22.93 -11.25 -12.54
CA PHE A 353 23.57 -11.76 -11.33
C PHE A 353 22.56 -12.48 -10.46
N PHE A 354 23.06 -13.19 -9.45
CA PHE A 354 22.24 -13.85 -8.47
C PHE A 354 22.55 -13.30 -7.09
N ILE A 355 21.54 -13.22 -6.24
CA ILE A 355 21.67 -12.74 -4.86
C ILE A 355 20.88 -13.66 -3.93
N GLY A 356 21.30 -13.77 -2.69
CA GLY A 356 20.61 -14.56 -1.67
C GLY A 356 19.14 -14.19 -1.58
N ARG A 357 18.28 -15.21 -1.62
CA ARG A 357 16.85 -15.09 -1.31
C ARG A 357 16.66 -14.55 0.11
N TYR A 358 17.55 -14.97 1.01
CA TYR A 358 17.61 -14.55 2.41
C TYR A 358 19.05 -14.13 2.79
N GLU A 359 19.21 -13.55 3.97
CA GLU A 359 20.51 -13.42 4.63
C GLU A 359 21.09 -14.79 4.98
N VAL A 360 22.42 -14.85 5.15
CA VAL A 360 23.10 -16.07 5.61
C VAL A 360 22.66 -16.38 7.03
N THR A 361 22.25 -17.61 7.28
CA THR A 361 21.75 -18.06 8.58
C THR A 361 22.87 -18.49 9.53
N ASN A 362 22.59 -18.52 10.83
CA ASN A 362 23.51 -19.07 11.83
C ASN A 362 23.90 -20.52 11.51
N ARG A 363 22.96 -21.34 11.05
CA ARG A 363 23.22 -22.75 10.68
C ARG A 363 24.19 -22.85 9.51
N GLU A 364 24.05 -22.01 8.50
CA GLU A 364 24.95 -21.99 7.35
C GLU A 364 26.35 -21.49 7.74
N PHE A 365 26.43 -20.42 8.54
CA PHE A 365 27.70 -19.90 9.03
C PHE A 365 28.43 -20.90 9.95
N LYS A 366 27.67 -21.70 10.73
CA LYS A 366 28.23 -22.76 11.56
C LYS A 366 28.95 -23.84 10.75
N GLN A 367 28.45 -24.14 9.54
CA GLN A 367 29.12 -25.10 8.64
C GLN A 367 30.51 -24.58 8.21
N PHE A 368 30.65 -23.28 7.96
CA PHE A 368 31.95 -22.67 7.65
C PHE A 368 32.93 -22.77 8.84
N LEU A 369 32.44 -22.49 10.05
CA LEU A 369 33.24 -22.62 11.26
C LEU A 369 33.69 -24.08 11.47
N ASP A 370 32.78 -25.04 11.34
CA ASP A 370 33.04 -26.47 11.54
C ASP A 370 33.95 -27.06 10.46
N ALA A 371 33.93 -26.49 9.26
CA ALA A 371 34.87 -26.83 8.18
C ALA A 371 36.28 -26.24 8.39
N GLY A 372 36.53 -25.56 9.52
CA GLY A 372 37.82 -24.96 9.83
C GLY A 372 38.07 -23.60 9.17
N GLY A 373 37.01 -22.89 8.76
CA GLY A 373 37.08 -21.64 8.00
C GLY A 373 37.97 -20.55 8.63
N TYR A 374 37.96 -20.42 9.95
CA TYR A 374 38.79 -19.46 10.68
C TYR A 374 40.28 -19.84 10.73
N GLY A 375 40.60 -21.12 10.54
CA GLY A 375 41.97 -21.62 10.55
C GLY A 375 42.61 -21.69 9.16
N ASP A 376 41.84 -21.58 8.08
CA ASP A 376 42.33 -21.73 6.71
C ASP A 376 42.50 -20.37 6.02
N ARG A 377 43.75 -19.88 6.02
CA ARG A 377 44.14 -18.59 5.43
C ARG A 377 43.72 -18.43 3.97
N LYS A 378 43.46 -19.50 3.22
CA LYS A 378 43.10 -19.39 1.80
C LYS A 378 41.77 -18.65 1.56
N TYR A 379 40.87 -18.61 2.55
CA TYR A 379 39.59 -17.87 2.46
C TYR A 379 39.73 -16.39 2.85
N TRP A 380 40.82 -16.01 3.51
CA TRP A 380 41.02 -14.65 4.02
C TRP A 380 41.87 -13.84 3.03
N LYS A 381 41.21 -13.32 1.97
CA LYS A 381 41.88 -12.63 0.85
C LYS A 381 42.23 -11.16 1.13
N HIS A 382 41.66 -10.58 2.17
CA HIS A 382 41.75 -9.15 2.46
C HIS A 382 42.64 -8.86 3.68
N GLU A 383 43.26 -7.69 3.69
CA GLU A 383 44.07 -7.23 4.82
C GLU A 383 43.18 -6.82 6.00
N PHE A 384 43.51 -7.28 7.20
CA PHE A 384 42.86 -6.79 8.40
C PHE A 384 43.34 -5.39 8.74
N ARG A 385 42.39 -4.48 9.03
CA ARG A 385 42.66 -3.11 9.46
C ARG A 385 41.98 -2.79 10.77
N LYS A 386 42.76 -2.34 11.76
CA LYS A 386 42.28 -1.88 13.06
C LYS A 386 42.85 -0.49 13.33
N ASP A 387 41.97 0.48 13.60
CA ASP A 387 42.35 1.88 13.84
C ASP A 387 43.28 2.42 12.73
N ASP A 388 42.90 2.18 11.47
CA ASP A 388 43.66 2.50 10.24
C ASP A 388 45.03 1.84 10.07
N LYS A 389 45.40 0.90 10.95
CA LYS A 389 46.64 0.13 10.85
C LYS A 389 46.38 -1.27 10.34
N VAL A 390 47.19 -1.68 9.36
CA VAL A 390 47.21 -3.06 8.89
C VAL A 390 47.78 -3.96 10.00
N ILE A 391 47.08 -5.03 10.33
CA ILE A 391 47.52 -6.04 11.30
C ILE A 391 47.75 -7.39 10.60
N SER A 392 48.53 -8.27 11.25
CA SER A 392 48.79 -9.61 10.71
C SER A 392 47.50 -10.45 10.65
N TRP A 393 47.47 -11.47 9.78
CA TRP A 393 46.35 -12.41 9.73
C TRP A 393 46.17 -13.12 11.07
N GLU A 394 47.27 -13.53 11.70
CA GLU A 394 47.29 -14.20 12.99
C GLU A 394 46.70 -13.33 14.11
N ASP A 395 46.96 -12.02 14.10
CA ASP A 395 46.41 -11.10 15.08
C ASP A 395 44.95 -10.72 14.78
N GLY A 396 44.56 -10.67 13.50
CA GLY A 396 43.18 -10.51 13.08
C GLY A 396 42.30 -11.67 13.54
N ILE A 397 42.71 -12.92 13.30
CA ILE A 397 41.94 -14.10 13.73
C ILE A 397 41.76 -14.15 15.26
N LYS A 398 42.78 -13.75 16.05
CA LYS A 398 42.70 -13.75 17.52
C LYS A 398 41.62 -12.83 18.09
N ILE A 399 41.19 -11.81 17.36
CA ILE A 399 40.14 -10.87 17.82
C ILE A 399 38.74 -11.24 17.30
N LEU A 400 38.64 -12.20 16.39
CA LEU A 400 37.37 -12.70 15.84
C LEU A 400 36.83 -13.86 16.68
N ILE A 401 36.51 -13.54 17.93
CA ILE A 401 36.04 -14.49 18.95
C ILE A 401 34.63 -14.17 19.43
N ASP A 402 33.95 -15.19 19.95
CA ASP A 402 32.63 -15.13 20.56
C ASP A 402 32.71 -14.64 22.02
N GLN A 403 31.57 -14.61 22.72
CA GLN A 403 31.48 -14.13 24.11
C GLN A 403 32.31 -14.97 25.11
N THR A 404 32.71 -16.18 24.74
CA THR A 404 33.51 -17.10 25.56
C THR A 404 34.99 -17.12 25.17
N GLY A 405 35.37 -16.35 24.15
CA GLY A 405 36.73 -16.31 23.63
C GLY A 405 37.07 -17.40 22.62
N ARG A 406 36.07 -18.11 22.08
CA ARG A 406 36.26 -19.11 21.00
C ARG A 406 36.08 -18.47 19.63
N PRO A 407 36.70 -18.99 18.55
CA PRO A 407 36.46 -18.46 17.20
C PRO A 407 34.96 -18.52 16.82
N GLY A 408 34.43 -17.44 16.24
CA GLY A 408 33.04 -17.36 15.81
C GLY A 408 32.42 -15.98 16.06
N PRO A 409 31.19 -15.73 15.57
CA PRO A 409 30.47 -14.44 15.68
C PRO A 409 30.40 -13.88 17.10
N SER A 410 30.39 -12.54 17.24
CA SER A 410 30.40 -11.86 18.56
C SER A 410 29.14 -12.11 19.40
N THR A 411 28.05 -12.54 18.76
CA THR A 411 26.77 -12.86 19.40
C THR A 411 26.69 -14.30 19.90
N TRP A 412 27.64 -15.15 19.52
CA TRP A 412 27.65 -16.57 19.87
C TRP A 412 28.26 -16.82 21.24
N THR A 413 28.05 -18.02 21.78
CA THR A 413 28.59 -18.45 23.07
C THR A 413 29.03 -19.90 23.00
N GLY A 414 30.27 -20.19 23.39
CA GLY A 414 30.79 -21.56 23.44
C GLY A 414 31.13 -22.14 22.06
N GLY A 415 31.29 -21.30 21.03
CA GLY A 415 31.49 -21.68 19.65
C GLY A 415 30.21 -22.02 18.90
N ASP A 416 29.04 -21.65 19.43
CA ASP A 416 27.74 -21.96 18.83
C ASP A 416 26.70 -20.83 19.01
N TYR A 417 25.68 -20.85 18.16
CA TYR A 417 24.52 -19.96 18.28
C TYR A 417 23.51 -20.47 19.33
N LEU A 418 22.61 -19.60 19.77
CA LEU A 418 21.57 -20.00 20.74
C LEU A 418 20.62 -21.04 20.16
N VAL A 419 20.27 -22.06 20.96
CA VAL A 419 19.36 -23.14 20.55
C VAL A 419 18.05 -22.57 20.00
N GLY A 420 17.64 -23.06 18.81
CA GLY A 420 16.44 -22.59 18.11
C GLY A 420 16.68 -21.40 17.18
N GLN A 421 17.88 -20.81 17.13
CA GLN A 421 18.22 -19.69 16.24
C GLN A 421 18.97 -20.11 14.97
N GLY A 422 18.92 -21.39 14.59
CA GLY A 422 19.64 -21.89 13.42
C GLY A 422 19.20 -21.22 12.10
N ASP A 423 17.91 -20.90 11.98
CA ASP A 423 17.34 -20.24 10.80
C ASP A 423 17.28 -18.71 10.92
N PHE A 424 17.88 -18.13 11.98
CA PHE A 424 18.01 -16.68 12.12
C PHE A 424 19.24 -16.22 11.32
N PRO A 425 19.25 -14.97 10.82
CA PRO A 425 20.43 -14.43 10.16
C PRO A 425 21.62 -14.48 11.12
N VAL A 426 22.79 -14.85 10.62
CA VAL A 426 24.04 -14.70 11.38
C VAL A 426 24.28 -13.21 11.62
N SER A 427 24.59 -12.86 12.87
CA SER A 427 24.82 -11.48 13.25
C SER A 427 26.01 -11.34 14.19
N GLY A 428 26.54 -10.13 14.33
CA GLY A 428 27.79 -9.93 15.07
C GLY A 428 29.02 -10.39 14.31
N VAL A 429 28.96 -10.33 12.97
CA VAL A 429 30.04 -10.69 12.07
C VAL A 429 30.64 -9.45 11.43
N SER A 430 31.96 -9.45 11.29
CA SER A 430 32.71 -8.42 10.60
C SER A 430 32.56 -8.57 9.09
N TRP A 431 32.92 -7.53 8.34
CA TRP A 431 33.01 -7.61 6.89
C TRP A 431 34.04 -8.66 6.46
N ASP A 432 35.17 -8.74 7.18
CA ASP A 432 36.23 -9.70 6.89
C ASP A 432 35.78 -11.16 7.09
N GLU A 433 34.97 -11.43 8.13
CA GLU A 433 34.33 -12.73 8.36
C GLU A 433 33.32 -13.06 7.24
N ALA A 434 32.49 -12.09 6.85
CA ALA A 434 31.51 -12.24 5.78
C ALA A 434 32.18 -12.50 4.42
N ALA A 435 33.27 -11.79 4.11
CA ALA A 435 34.06 -11.99 2.90
C ALA A 435 34.73 -13.37 2.89
N ALA A 436 35.31 -13.82 4.00
CA ALA A 436 35.91 -15.15 4.10
C ALA A 436 34.87 -16.28 3.93
N TYR A 437 33.67 -16.10 4.48
CA TYR A 437 32.56 -17.03 4.26
C TYR A 437 32.13 -17.05 2.78
N ALA A 438 32.03 -15.88 2.14
CA ALA A 438 31.69 -15.79 0.72
C ALA A 438 32.73 -16.52 -0.17
N GLU A 439 34.01 -16.33 0.12
CA GLU A 439 35.11 -17.06 -0.53
C GLU A 439 35.01 -18.58 -0.32
N TRP A 440 34.67 -19.03 0.88
CA TRP A 440 34.46 -20.46 1.17
C TRP A 440 33.31 -21.06 0.34
N LYS A 441 32.24 -20.30 0.12
CA LYS A 441 31.12 -20.70 -0.74
C LYS A 441 31.42 -20.54 -2.25
N GLY A 442 32.55 -19.96 -2.63
CA GLY A 442 32.85 -19.63 -4.03
C GLY A 442 31.96 -18.52 -4.59
N MET A 443 31.53 -17.60 -3.72
CA MET A 443 30.60 -16.51 -3.99
C MET A 443 31.24 -15.16 -3.58
N SER A 444 30.46 -14.09 -3.56
CA SER A 444 30.91 -12.76 -3.16
C SER A 444 29.87 -12.07 -2.27
N LEU A 445 30.24 -10.92 -1.69
CA LEU A 445 29.27 -9.99 -1.12
C LEU A 445 28.64 -9.16 -2.25
N PRO A 446 27.36 -8.74 -2.13
CA PRO A 446 26.77 -7.82 -3.09
C PRO A 446 27.54 -6.50 -3.08
N THR A 447 27.76 -5.90 -4.26
CA THR A 447 28.12 -4.47 -4.28
C THR A 447 26.88 -3.63 -3.94
N THR A 448 27.10 -2.39 -3.54
CA THR A 448 26.01 -1.44 -3.24
C THR A 448 25.05 -1.30 -4.42
N ALA A 449 25.55 -1.34 -5.66
CA ALA A 449 24.73 -1.26 -6.86
C ALA A 449 23.90 -2.53 -7.07
N HIS A 450 24.51 -3.72 -6.95
CA HIS A 450 23.79 -5.00 -7.06
C HIS A 450 22.70 -5.11 -5.99
N TRP A 451 23.02 -4.76 -4.74
CA TRP A 451 22.06 -4.73 -3.63
C TRP A 451 20.89 -3.78 -3.93
N ASN A 452 21.19 -2.56 -4.41
CA ASN A 452 20.19 -1.55 -4.69
C ASN A 452 19.25 -1.97 -5.84
N VAL A 453 19.76 -2.63 -6.87
CA VAL A 453 18.93 -3.18 -7.96
C VAL A 453 18.10 -4.36 -7.45
N ALA A 454 18.69 -5.27 -6.67
CA ALA A 454 17.98 -6.42 -6.10
C ALA A 454 16.79 -6.04 -5.22
N ARG A 455 16.89 -4.93 -4.46
CA ARG A 455 15.74 -4.41 -3.69
C ARG A 455 14.63 -3.80 -4.57
N GLY A 456 14.89 -3.58 -5.85
CA GLY A 456 13.92 -3.07 -6.83
C GLY A 456 14.05 -1.59 -7.18
N SER A 457 15.17 -0.91 -6.88
CA SER A 457 15.31 0.55 -7.11
C SER A 457 15.10 1.00 -8.56
N MET A 458 15.24 0.09 -9.53
CA MET A 458 15.05 0.33 -10.96
C MET A 458 13.69 -0.18 -11.46
N THR A 459 12.72 -0.32 -10.56
CA THR A 459 11.34 -0.71 -10.90
C THR A 459 10.36 0.41 -10.52
N PRO A 460 9.23 0.58 -11.24
CA PRO A 460 8.33 1.72 -11.01
C PRO A 460 7.83 1.80 -9.57
N MET A 461 7.58 0.63 -8.99
CA MET A 461 7.18 0.42 -7.61
C MET A 461 8.10 1.08 -6.58
N ILE A 462 9.42 1.11 -6.78
CA ILE A 462 10.38 1.74 -5.82
C ILE A 462 10.86 3.10 -6.33
N GLN A 463 10.99 3.26 -7.65
CA GLN A 463 11.49 4.49 -8.28
C GLN A 463 10.58 5.69 -8.01
N TRP A 464 9.27 5.44 -7.85
CA TRP A 464 8.27 6.48 -7.62
C TRP A 464 7.67 6.36 -6.20
N PRO A 465 8.40 6.76 -5.15
CA PRO A 465 7.96 6.60 -3.76
C PRO A 465 6.65 7.35 -3.46
N GLN A 466 6.35 8.43 -4.19
CA GLN A 466 5.04 9.10 -4.14
C GLN A 466 3.85 8.14 -4.36
N LEU A 467 4.06 7.06 -5.10
CA LEU A 467 3.03 6.08 -5.46
C LEU A 467 2.95 4.88 -4.51
N GLY A 468 3.57 4.96 -3.31
CA GLY A 468 3.23 4.09 -2.19
C GLY A 468 4.02 2.78 -2.09
N GLY A 469 5.07 2.60 -2.89
CA GLY A 469 5.86 1.38 -2.88
C GLY A 469 6.40 1.02 -1.50
N PHE A 470 7.10 1.96 -0.86
CA PHE A 470 7.80 1.71 0.39
C PHE A 470 6.83 1.47 1.56
N ALA A 471 5.73 2.22 1.61
CA ALA A 471 4.65 2.04 2.59
C ALA A 471 4.00 0.66 2.50
N ILE A 472 4.03 0.01 1.34
CA ILE A 472 3.52 -1.35 1.15
C ILE A 472 4.52 -2.40 1.65
N PHE A 473 5.82 -2.13 1.58
CA PHE A 473 6.88 -3.03 2.08
C PHE A 473 7.10 -2.93 3.58
N ALA A 474 7.09 -1.71 4.12
CA ALA A 474 7.51 -1.42 5.49
C ALA A 474 6.78 -2.25 6.57
N PRO A 475 5.46 -2.54 6.47
CA PRO A 475 4.78 -3.40 7.44
C PRO A 475 5.24 -4.86 7.44
N PHE A 476 5.93 -5.30 6.39
CA PHE A 476 6.49 -6.65 6.25
C PHE A 476 8.02 -6.67 6.42
N ALA A 477 8.59 -5.60 6.98
CA ALA A 477 9.98 -5.49 7.35
C ALA A 477 10.15 -5.66 8.88
N ASN A 478 11.33 -6.05 9.33
CA ASN A 478 11.61 -6.17 10.76
C ASN A 478 12.26 -4.88 11.28
N PHE A 479 11.50 -3.81 11.52
CA PHE A 479 12.03 -2.56 12.11
C PHE A 479 11.38 -2.26 13.46
N GLY A 480 12.12 -1.62 14.36
CA GLY A 480 11.63 -1.24 15.69
C GLY A 480 11.27 -2.41 16.61
N THR A 481 11.88 -3.58 16.43
CA THR A 481 11.66 -4.78 17.25
C THR A 481 12.86 -5.05 18.18
N LYS A 482 12.82 -6.15 18.95
CA LYS A 482 13.81 -6.47 19.99
C LYS A 482 14.95 -7.39 19.51
N GLY A 483 14.92 -7.83 18.25
CA GLY A 483 15.88 -8.81 17.75
C GLY A 483 15.61 -9.21 16.31
N PRO A 484 16.55 -9.93 15.68
CA PRO A 484 16.32 -10.54 14.38
C PRO A 484 15.21 -11.60 14.48
N VAL A 485 14.59 -11.91 13.35
CA VAL A 485 13.67 -13.04 13.19
C VAL A 485 14.26 -14.08 12.24
N ALA A 486 13.73 -15.30 12.29
CA ALA A 486 14.10 -16.34 11.33
C ALA A 486 13.88 -15.85 9.89
N VAL A 487 14.82 -16.17 9.00
CA VAL A 487 14.71 -15.79 7.60
C VAL A 487 13.45 -16.40 6.98
N GLY A 488 12.76 -15.63 6.15
CA GLY A 488 11.48 -16.00 5.54
C GLY A 488 10.28 -15.98 6.48
N ALA A 489 10.44 -15.58 7.74
CA ALA A 489 9.30 -15.40 8.66
C ALA A 489 8.45 -14.18 8.29
N LEU A 490 9.00 -13.23 7.55
CA LEU A 490 8.30 -12.02 7.11
C LEU A 490 7.70 -12.21 5.73
N GLY A 491 6.60 -11.51 5.48
CA GLY A 491 5.95 -11.52 4.17
C GLY A 491 6.67 -10.69 3.11
N GLY A 492 7.71 -9.91 3.41
CA GLY A 492 8.26 -8.93 2.48
C GLY A 492 9.06 -9.58 1.34
N VAL A 493 8.56 -9.50 0.10
CA VAL A 493 9.26 -9.93 -1.12
C VAL A 493 9.63 -8.73 -2.00
N THR A 494 10.85 -8.65 -2.51
CA THR A 494 11.31 -7.57 -3.41
C THR A 494 10.93 -7.81 -4.86
N ALA A 495 11.30 -6.88 -5.76
CA ALA A 495 10.98 -6.94 -7.18
C ALA A 495 11.46 -8.22 -7.90
N TYR A 496 12.50 -8.86 -7.35
CA TYR A 496 13.17 -10.01 -7.94
C TYR A 496 13.20 -11.25 -7.02
N GLY A 497 12.45 -11.22 -5.91
CA GLY A 497 12.24 -12.42 -5.09
C GLY A 497 13.15 -12.59 -3.89
N SER A 498 13.94 -11.58 -3.53
CA SER A 498 14.62 -11.55 -2.23
C SER A 498 13.64 -11.20 -1.12
N PHE A 499 13.93 -11.68 0.08
CA PHE A 499 13.20 -11.42 1.31
C PHE A 499 14.14 -10.79 2.34
N ASP A 500 13.53 -10.22 3.39
CA ASP A 500 14.15 -9.74 4.63
C ASP A 500 15.21 -8.62 4.48
N MET A 501 15.47 -8.15 3.25
CA MET A 501 16.36 -7.02 2.95
C MET A 501 16.11 -5.76 3.80
N PRO A 502 14.85 -5.39 4.17
CA PRO A 502 14.59 -4.29 5.09
C PRO A 502 14.54 -4.76 6.56
N GLY A 503 15.49 -4.29 7.36
CA GLY A 503 15.41 -4.27 8.82
C GLY A 503 15.80 -5.55 9.56
N ASN A 504 16.00 -6.72 8.97
CA ASN A 504 16.34 -7.88 9.82
C ASN A 504 17.75 -7.76 10.43
N VAL A 505 18.78 -7.69 9.60
CA VAL A 505 20.14 -7.30 9.99
C VAL A 505 20.69 -6.35 8.94
N ARG A 506 21.60 -5.46 9.33
CA ARG A 506 22.35 -4.67 8.37
C ARG A 506 23.25 -5.58 7.56
N GLU A 507 23.39 -5.32 6.28
CA GLU A 507 24.10 -6.21 5.36
C GLU A 507 25.37 -5.61 4.82
N TRP A 508 26.47 -6.31 5.06
CA TRP A 508 27.77 -5.96 4.49
C TRP A 508 27.76 -6.03 2.96
N CYS A 509 28.21 -4.94 2.34
CA CYS A 509 28.43 -4.86 0.90
C CYS A 509 29.93 -4.85 0.58
N TRP A 510 30.27 -5.20 -0.66
CA TRP A 510 31.66 -5.28 -1.14
C TRP A 510 32.44 -3.95 -1.03
N ASN A 511 31.80 -2.82 -1.31
CA ASN A 511 32.49 -1.56 -1.59
C ASN A 511 33.24 -0.97 -0.38
N GLU A 512 34.45 -0.47 -0.61
CA GLU A 512 35.24 0.31 0.35
C GLU A 512 34.68 1.72 0.52
N THR A 513 34.89 2.30 1.70
CA THR A 513 34.60 3.69 2.00
C THR A 513 35.78 4.29 2.75
N LYS A 514 35.72 5.60 3.04
CA LYS A 514 36.76 6.28 3.82
C LYS A 514 36.91 5.71 5.24
N GLU A 515 35.83 5.18 5.83
CA GLU A 515 35.80 4.70 7.21
C GLU A 515 35.65 3.17 7.32
N GLY A 516 35.79 2.45 6.20
CA GLY A 516 35.71 0.99 6.17
C GLY A 516 34.95 0.47 4.95
N ARG A 517 33.76 -0.09 5.18
CA ARG A 517 32.95 -0.78 4.14
C ARG A 517 31.51 -0.31 4.16
N VAL A 518 30.85 -0.39 3.02
CA VAL A 518 29.41 -0.09 2.90
C VAL A 518 28.59 -1.15 3.64
N ILE A 519 27.58 -0.71 4.39
CA ILE A 519 26.60 -1.56 5.06
C ILE A 519 25.19 -0.97 4.84
N ARG A 520 24.19 -1.81 4.54
CA ARG A 520 22.85 -1.37 4.07
C ARG A 520 21.70 -2.14 4.73
N GLY A 521 20.46 -1.80 4.38
CA GLY A 521 19.25 -2.55 4.74
C GLY A 521 18.61 -2.13 6.06
N GLY A 522 19.43 -1.70 7.02
CA GLY A 522 19.02 -1.44 8.40
C GLY A 522 18.81 -2.74 9.19
N SER A 523 18.75 -2.62 10.51
CA SER A 523 18.49 -3.72 11.44
C SER A 523 17.22 -3.51 12.25
N TYR A 524 16.92 -4.51 13.08
CA TYR A 524 15.68 -4.59 13.84
C TYR A 524 15.52 -3.46 14.85
N GLU A 525 16.62 -2.85 15.26
CA GLU A 525 16.67 -1.68 16.16
C GLU A 525 16.78 -0.35 15.41
N ASP A 526 16.98 -0.39 14.09
CA ASP A 526 17.11 0.83 13.30
C ASP A 526 15.75 1.36 12.85
N ASN A 527 15.76 2.61 12.40
CA ASN A 527 14.60 3.25 11.85
C ASN A 527 14.34 2.77 10.41
N THR A 528 13.06 2.80 10.02
CA THR A 528 12.61 2.23 8.73
C THR A 528 13.29 2.82 7.51
N TYR A 529 13.78 4.06 7.60
CA TYR A 529 14.47 4.72 6.50
C TYR A 529 15.86 4.17 6.20
N GLU A 530 16.49 3.46 7.13
CA GLU A 530 17.81 2.85 6.89
C GLU A 530 17.80 1.89 5.70
N PHE A 531 16.64 1.35 5.31
CA PHE A 531 16.52 0.53 4.10
C PHE A 531 16.90 1.29 2.82
N GLY A 532 16.65 2.61 2.77
CA GLY A 532 16.99 3.45 1.63
C GLY A 532 18.45 3.93 1.60
N TYR A 533 19.11 4.02 2.75
CA TYR A 533 20.42 4.67 2.87
C TYR A 533 21.61 3.73 2.66
N GLU A 534 22.77 4.34 2.42
CA GLU A 534 24.08 3.70 2.46
C GLU A 534 24.78 4.15 3.74
N ARG A 535 25.12 3.21 4.62
CA ARG A 535 25.95 3.47 5.81
C ARG A 535 27.35 2.92 5.56
N GLN A 536 28.30 3.34 6.41
CA GLN A 536 29.63 2.77 6.47
C GLN A 536 29.97 2.37 7.90
N ALA A 537 30.81 1.36 8.03
CA ALA A 537 31.41 0.95 9.29
C ALA A 537 32.81 0.33 9.06
N PRO A 538 33.70 0.36 10.06
CA PRO A 538 34.99 -0.32 9.99
C PRO A 538 34.82 -1.79 9.62
N SER A 539 35.75 -2.37 8.85
CA SER A 539 35.62 -3.77 8.39
C SER A 539 35.55 -4.78 9.54
N LEU A 540 36.18 -4.44 10.68
CA LEU A 540 36.17 -5.21 11.92
C LEU A 540 34.99 -4.90 12.86
N ASP A 541 34.01 -4.08 12.46
CA ASP A 541 32.83 -3.82 13.29
C ASP A 541 31.95 -5.07 13.40
N ARG A 542 31.75 -5.57 14.61
CA ARG A 542 31.03 -6.82 14.92
C ARG A 542 29.79 -6.54 15.77
N SER A 543 29.14 -5.40 15.52
CA SER A 543 27.85 -5.05 16.10
C SER A 543 26.85 -6.21 15.91
N PRO A 544 26.02 -6.54 16.91
CA PRO A 544 25.01 -7.61 16.83
C PRO A 544 23.94 -7.35 15.76
N ARG A 545 23.94 -6.14 15.19
CA ARG A 545 23.07 -5.71 14.09
C ARG A 545 23.64 -6.03 12.71
N ASN A 546 24.91 -6.42 12.61
CA ASN A 546 25.61 -6.61 11.34
C ASN A 546 25.59 -8.09 10.95
N GLY A 547 25.06 -8.38 9.77
CA GLY A 547 25.07 -9.65 9.07
C GLY A 547 25.38 -9.43 7.59
N PHE A 548 24.98 -10.38 6.74
CA PHE A 548 25.22 -10.28 5.30
C PHE A 548 24.37 -11.28 4.50
N ARG A 549 24.29 -11.03 3.19
CA ARG A 549 23.82 -12.00 2.20
C ARG A 549 24.87 -12.18 1.11
N LEU A 550 24.74 -13.25 0.34
CA LEU A 550 25.66 -13.59 -0.75
C LEU A 550 25.16 -13.07 -2.09
N ALA A 551 26.11 -12.84 -3.00
CA ALA A 551 25.89 -12.61 -4.41
C ALA A 551 26.78 -13.54 -5.24
N TYR A 552 26.28 -13.94 -6.40
CA TYR A 552 27.01 -14.73 -7.38
C TYR A 552 26.97 -14.06 -8.75
N TYR A 553 28.14 -13.86 -9.34
CA TYR A 553 28.33 -13.17 -10.61
C TYR A 553 28.83 -14.19 -11.65
N PRO A 554 27.95 -14.77 -12.49
CA PRO A 554 28.34 -15.79 -13.46
C PRO A 554 29.28 -15.23 -14.54
N ASP A 555 29.18 -13.93 -14.83
CA ASP A 555 30.01 -13.23 -15.82
C ASP A 555 30.24 -11.78 -15.39
N THR A 556 31.52 -11.41 -15.24
CA THR A 556 31.96 -10.04 -14.91
C THR A 556 32.65 -9.32 -16.07
N THR A 557 32.74 -9.93 -17.25
CA THR A 557 33.57 -9.41 -18.38
C THR A 557 33.15 -8.03 -18.88
N ASN A 558 31.87 -7.66 -18.74
CA ASN A 558 31.30 -6.38 -19.19
C ASN A 558 30.71 -5.54 -18.06
N VAL A 559 31.05 -5.84 -16.80
CA VAL A 559 30.62 -5.04 -15.65
C VAL A 559 31.61 -3.90 -15.45
N SER A 560 31.10 -2.68 -15.26
CA SER A 560 31.97 -1.52 -15.00
C SER A 560 32.80 -1.74 -13.73
N GLN A 561 34.12 -1.56 -13.80
CA GLN A 561 35.02 -1.74 -12.65
C GLN A 561 34.67 -0.80 -11.47
N SER A 562 34.07 0.36 -11.76
CA SER A 562 33.57 1.29 -10.73
C SER A 562 32.54 0.67 -9.79
N ILE A 563 31.80 -0.36 -10.22
CA ILE A 563 30.77 -1.04 -9.42
C ILE A 563 31.38 -1.74 -8.21
N PHE A 564 32.61 -2.25 -8.34
CA PHE A 564 33.36 -2.91 -7.26
C PHE A 564 34.33 -1.98 -6.54
N GLY A 565 34.49 -0.74 -7.02
CA GLY A 565 35.43 0.24 -6.48
C GLY A 565 34.95 0.92 -5.18
N PRO A 566 35.80 1.77 -4.59
CA PRO A 566 35.45 2.58 -3.42
C PRO A 566 34.27 3.53 -3.68
N ARG A 567 33.52 3.82 -2.61
CA ARG A 567 32.34 4.68 -2.58
C ARG A 567 32.57 5.86 -1.64
N ALA A 568 32.34 7.06 -2.15
CA ALA A 568 32.11 8.23 -1.32
C ALA A 568 30.64 8.20 -0.89
N LEU A 569 30.40 8.08 0.41
CA LEU A 569 29.04 8.16 0.96
C LEU A 569 28.72 9.62 1.26
N TYR A 570 27.52 10.04 0.85
CA TYR A 570 26.93 11.30 1.26
C TYR A 570 26.05 11.01 2.48
N PHE A 571 26.37 11.67 3.59
CA PHE A 571 25.59 11.55 4.81
C PHE A 571 24.36 12.45 4.75
N ALA A 572 23.25 11.96 5.29
CA ALA A 572 22.12 12.83 5.59
C ALA A 572 22.55 13.88 6.63
N ILE A 573 22.15 15.12 6.40
CA ILE A 573 22.44 16.25 7.29
C ILE A 573 21.61 16.06 8.57
N ASP A 574 22.25 16.14 9.72
CA ASP A 574 21.54 16.28 10.99
C ASP A 574 21.31 17.77 11.27
N PHE A 575 20.17 18.27 10.80
CA PHE A 575 19.85 19.71 10.89
C PHE A 575 19.79 20.23 12.32
N ILE A 576 19.57 19.37 13.33
CA ILE A 576 19.54 19.79 14.73
C ILE A 576 20.93 20.18 15.23
N LEU A 577 21.98 19.57 14.68
CA LEU A 577 23.37 19.85 15.05
C LEU A 577 23.99 20.98 14.24
N GLU A 578 23.40 21.32 13.10
CA GLU A 578 23.87 22.40 12.24
C GLU A 578 23.55 23.79 12.83
N LYS A 579 24.44 24.75 12.59
CA LYS A 579 24.28 26.13 13.09
C LYS A 579 23.84 27.06 11.95
N PRO A 580 22.65 27.66 12.02
CA PRO A 580 22.24 28.65 11.04
C PRO A 580 23.11 29.91 11.16
N VAL A 581 23.16 30.69 10.08
CA VAL A 581 23.86 31.98 10.08
C VAL A 581 23.26 32.96 11.09
N THR A 582 24.10 33.91 11.53
CA THR A 582 23.69 34.98 12.45
C THR A 582 22.63 35.88 11.83
N ASP A 583 21.87 36.61 12.66
CA ASP A 583 20.84 37.55 12.17
C ASP A 583 21.41 38.67 11.28
N GLU A 584 22.64 39.09 11.55
CA GLU A 584 23.33 40.09 10.72
C GLU A 584 23.60 39.58 9.31
N VAL A 585 24.11 38.35 9.18
CA VAL A 585 24.34 37.70 7.89
C VAL A 585 23.02 37.39 7.19
N PHE A 586 22.03 36.89 7.93
CA PHE A 586 20.70 36.63 7.37
C PHE A 586 20.07 37.89 6.78
N ARG A 587 20.23 39.07 7.41
CA ARG A 587 19.72 40.32 6.85
C ARG A 587 20.32 40.61 5.48
N ILE A 588 21.60 40.34 5.27
CA ILE A 588 22.25 40.46 3.95
C ILE A 588 21.62 39.48 2.96
N TYR A 589 21.40 38.23 3.37
CA TYR A 589 20.74 37.24 2.51
C TYR A 589 19.28 37.61 2.21
N LYS A 590 18.53 38.21 3.14
CA LYS A 590 17.15 38.66 2.90
C LYS A 590 17.09 39.72 1.79
N GLU A 591 18.05 40.63 1.72
CA GLU A 591 18.06 41.70 0.72
C GLU A 591 18.15 41.22 -0.73
N GLN A 592 18.69 40.02 -1.00
CA GLN A 592 18.78 39.50 -2.37
C GLN A 592 17.39 39.27 -3.00
N PHE A 593 16.37 39.01 -2.17
CA PHE A 593 14.99 38.81 -2.60
C PHE A 593 14.25 40.13 -2.82
N ALA A 594 14.81 41.27 -2.41
CA ALA A 594 14.21 42.56 -2.65
C ALA A 594 14.15 42.88 -4.15
N TYR A 595 13.13 43.64 -4.54
CA TYR A 595 12.93 44.15 -5.89
C TYR A 595 12.11 45.44 -5.83
N ASP A 596 12.27 46.29 -6.84
CA ASP A 596 11.46 47.50 -6.97
C ASP A 596 10.04 47.11 -7.41
N ARG A 597 9.03 47.58 -6.66
CA ARG A 597 7.61 47.36 -6.98
C ARG A 597 7.22 48.22 -8.20
N GLY A 598 7.56 47.73 -9.39
CA GLY A 598 7.16 48.33 -10.67
C GLY A 598 5.72 48.00 -11.07
N GLU A 599 5.24 48.62 -12.15
CA GLU A 599 3.94 48.30 -12.76
C GLU A 599 3.87 46.83 -13.19
N LEU A 600 2.72 46.18 -12.97
CA LEU A 600 2.50 44.76 -13.26
C LEU A 600 2.15 44.49 -14.72
N HIS A 601 1.60 45.48 -15.42
CA HIS A 601 0.98 45.32 -16.75
C HIS A 601 0.13 44.03 -16.89
N PRO A 602 -0.82 43.77 -15.98
CA PRO A 602 -1.52 42.49 -15.97
C PRO A 602 -2.44 42.34 -17.17
N VAL A 603 -2.50 41.13 -17.72
CA VAL A 603 -3.39 40.73 -18.82
C VAL A 603 -4.11 39.46 -18.41
N ILE A 604 -5.45 39.47 -18.47
CA ILE A 604 -6.26 38.25 -18.38
C ILE A 604 -6.31 37.68 -19.80
N GLU A 605 -5.51 36.64 -20.05
CA GLU A 605 -5.40 35.98 -21.36
C GLU A 605 -6.63 35.12 -21.66
N LYS A 606 -7.20 34.53 -20.62
CA LYS A 606 -8.33 33.62 -20.71
C LYS A 606 -9.18 33.74 -19.46
N ARG A 607 -10.51 33.73 -19.62
CA ARG A 607 -11.47 33.68 -18.51
C ARG A 607 -12.65 32.80 -18.90
N GLU A 608 -12.85 31.72 -18.16
CA GLU A 608 -13.90 30.73 -18.44
C GLU A 608 -14.60 30.29 -17.17
N GLN A 609 -15.88 29.95 -17.30
CA GLN A 609 -16.62 29.31 -16.23
C GLN A 609 -16.47 27.80 -16.36
N ASN A 610 -15.97 27.15 -15.32
CA ASN A 610 -15.78 25.71 -15.29
C ASN A 610 -17.07 25.01 -14.81
N PRO A 611 -17.53 23.94 -15.49
CA PRO A 611 -18.67 23.14 -15.07
C PRO A 611 -18.61 22.60 -13.62
N ASP A 612 -17.41 22.47 -13.05
CA ASP A 612 -17.18 21.99 -11.69
C ASP A 612 -17.36 23.06 -10.59
N GLY A 613 -17.79 24.28 -10.96
CA GLY A 613 -18.25 25.31 -10.02
C GLY A 613 -17.19 26.35 -9.64
N TRP A 614 -16.38 26.80 -10.60
CA TRP A 614 -15.45 27.92 -10.42
C TRP A 614 -15.21 28.71 -11.70
N ILE A 615 -14.68 29.93 -11.56
CA ILE A 615 -14.19 30.74 -12.68
C ILE A 615 -12.69 30.55 -12.77
N TYR A 616 -12.21 30.13 -13.94
CA TYR A 616 -10.80 30.01 -14.27
C TYR A 616 -10.31 31.24 -15.02
N GLU A 617 -9.20 31.82 -14.57
CA GLU A 617 -8.48 32.91 -15.22
C GLU A 617 -7.02 32.51 -15.49
N ARG A 618 -6.59 32.56 -16.75
CA ARG A 618 -5.16 32.55 -17.11
C ARG A 618 -4.70 33.99 -17.21
N ILE A 619 -3.72 34.34 -16.38
CA ILE A 619 -3.23 35.71 -16.24
C ILE A 619 -1.73 35.76 -16.51
N SER A 620 -1.27 36.84 -17.12
CA SER A 620 0.15 37.15 -17.22
C SER A 620 0.42 38.56 -16.71
N PHE A 621 1.57 38.72 -16.06
CA PHE A 621 2.05 40.01 -15.54
C PHE A 621 3.59 40.03 -15.54
N ASP A 622 4.17 41.21 -15.37
CA ASP A 622 5.62 41.39 -15.42
C ASP A 622 6.29 40.79 -14.18
N ALA A 623 7.30 39.95 -14.41
CA ALA A 623 8.15 39.40 -13.36
C ALA A 623 9.03 40.51 -12.76
N ALA A 624 9.55 40.28 -11.55
CA ALA A 624 10.36 41.26 -10.83
C ALA A 624 11.80 41.43 -11.37
N TYR A 625 12.16 40.71 -12.44
CA TYR A 625 13.51 40.63 -12.97
C TYR A 625 13.49 40.31 -14.47
N GLY A 626 14.63 40.50 -15.15
CA GLY A 626 14.86 40.03 -16.53
C GLY A 626 13.98 40.68 -17.61
N LYS A 627 13.05 41.58 -17.26
CA LYS A 627 11.97 42.07 -18.13
C LYS A 627 11.15 40.93 -18.75
N GLU A 628 11.02 39.83 -18.00
CA GLU A 628 10.23 38.67 -18.39
C GLU A 628 8.76 38.83 -17.97
N ARG A 629 7.88 38.09 -18.63
CA ARG A 629 6.49 37.91 -18.23
C ARG A 629 6.36 36.60 -17.46
N MET A 630 5.60 36.59 -16.38
CA MET A 630 5.22 35.36 -15.69
C MET A 630 3.71 35.11 -15.85
N LEU A 631 3.37 33.83 -15.99
CA LEU A 631 2.00 33.34 -16.05
C LEU A 631 1.54 32.91 -14.65
N ALA A 632 0.25 33.01 -14.40
CA ALA A 632 -0.38 32.38 -13.26
C ALA A 632 -1.82 31.95 -13.62
N HIS A 633 -2.31 30.96 -12.91
CA HIS A 633 -3.67 30.46 -13.03
C HIS A 633 -4.43 30.83 -11.76
N LEU A 634 -5.53 31.56 -11.91
CA LEU A 634 -6.37 32.00 -10.80
C LEU A 634 -7.73 31.32 -10.89
N PHE A 635 -8.12 30.66 -9.81
CA PHE A 635 -9.38 29.95 -9.68
C PHE A 635 -10.24 30.65 -8.63
N LEU A 636 -11.40 31.13 -9.03
CA LEU A 636 -12.33 31.86 -8.18
C LEU A 636 -13.55 31.00 -7.90
N PRO A 637 -13.96 30.83 -6.63
CA PRO A 637 -15.10 30.02 -6.29
C PRO A 637 -16.39 30.61 -6.86
N GLU A 638 -17.24 29.75 -7.45
CA GLU A 638 -18.56 30.17 -7.89
C GLU A 638 -19.58 30.12 -6.74
N GLY A 639 -20.55 31.05 -6.74
CA GLY A 639 -21.61 31.10 -5.73
C GLY A 639 -21.19 31.62 -4.36
N LYS A 640 -19.98 32.20 -4.24
CA LYS A 640 -19.43 32.81 -3.04
C LYS A 640 -19.23 34.31 -3.24
N GLU A 641 -19.45 35.09 -2.18
CA GLU A 641 -19.29 36.54 -2.28
C GLU A 641 -17.82 36.96 -2.06
N PRO A 642 -17.25 37.79 -2.96
CA PRO A 642 -15.95 38.40 -2.73
C PRO A 642 -15.99 39.43 -1.58
N PRO A 643 -14.85 39.85 -1.01
CA PRO A 643 -13.49 39.48 -1.42
C PRO A 643 -13.06 38.09 -0.92
N PHE A 644 -12.42 37.31 -1.79
CA PHE A 644 -12.02 35.93 -1.50
C PHE A 644 -10.72 35.85 -0.70
N GLN A 645 -10.70 34.98 0.31
CA GLN A 645 -9.47 34.50 0.91
C GLN A 645 -8.73 33.64 -0.11
N THR A 646 -7.42 33.81 -0.25
CA THR A 646 -6.65 33.20 -1.36
C THR A 646 -5.51 32.35 -0.85
N VAL A 647 -5.39 31.15 -1.41
CA VAL A 647 -4.23 30.29 -1.24
C VAL A 647 -3.33 30.44 -2.47
N ILE A 648 -2.06 30.80 -2.26
CA ILE A 648 -1.04 30.79 -3.32
C ILE A 648 -0.25 29.49 -3.21
N TYR A 649 -0.25 28.72 -4.29
CA TYR A 649 0.32 27.38 -4.33
C TYR A 649 1.74 27.36 -4.92
N PHE A 650 2.65 26.64 -4.28
CA PHE A 650 3.97 26.30 -4.81
C PHE A 650 4.03 24.79 -5.15
N PRO A 651 4.39 24.42 -6.39
CA PRO A 651 4.25 23.05 -6.87
C PRO A 651 5.31 22.07 -6.38
N GLY A 652 5.04 20.78 -6.60
CA GLY A 652 6.06 19.73 -6.51
C GLY A 652 7.05 19.78 -7.69
N SER A 653 8.17 19.05 -7.59
CA SER A 653 9.22 19.06 -8.62
C SER A 653 8.77 18.51 -9.97
N SER A 654 7.65 17.78 -10.05
CA SER A 654 7.07 17.31 -11.31
C SER A 654 6.83 18.45 -12.31
N SER A 655 6.54 19.67 -11.85
CA SER A 655 6.33 20.84 -12.73
C SER A 655 7.57 21.26 -13.53
N THR A 656 8.78 20.83 -13.14
CA THR A 656 10.01 21.13 -13.89
C THR A 656 10.19 20.26 -15.13
N TRP A 657 9.45 19.15 -15.22
CA TRP A 657 9.54 18.17 -16.31
C TRP A 657 8.45 18.36 -17.37
N LEU A 658 7.44 19.18 -17.06
CA LEU A 658 6.32 19.45 -17.96
C LEU A 658 6.66 20.65 -18.86
N PRO A 659 6.34 20.59 -20.16
CA PRO A 659 6.68 21.66 -21.09
C PRO A 659 5.67 22.82 -21.11
N SER A 660 4.46 22.63 -20.57
CA SER A 660 3.37 23.61 -20.65
C SER A 660 2.42 23.49 -19.46
N SER A 661 1.96 24.64 -18.98
CA SER A 661 0.90 24.80 -17.97
C SER A 661 -0.52 24.81 -18.58
N GLU A 662 -0.63 24.66 -19.90
CA GLU A 662 -1.93 24.49 -20.54
C GLU A 662 -2.63 23.21 -20.06
N GLY A 663 -3.91 23.31 -19.69
CA GLY A 663 -4.63 22.20 -19.08
C GLY A 663 -4.33 21.99 -17.59
N ILE A 664 -3.86 23.02 -16.87
CA ILE A 664 -3.55 22.95 -15.43
C ILE A 664 -4.69 22.39 -14.56
N GLU A 665 -5.95 22.50 -15.00
CA GLU A 665 -7.13 21.97 -14.29
C GLU A 665 -7.18 20.43 -14.27
N ASP A 666 -6.60 19.80 -15.31
CA ASP A 666 -6.47 18.36 -15.45
C ASP A 666 -5.14 17.84 -14.87
N TYR A 667 -4.20 18.75 -14.55
CA TYR A 667 -2.96 18.38 -13.90
C TYR A 667 -3.22 17.86 -12.49
N TYR A 668 -2.62 16.72 -12.15
CA TYR A 668 -2.95 15.96 -10.94
C TYR A 668 -2.82 16.79 -9.66
N GLU A 669 -1.85 17.71 -9.55
CA GLU A 669 -1.68 18.54 -8.35
C GLU A 669 -2.87 19.47 -8.12
N PHE A 670 -3.47 20.00 -9.19
CA PHE A 670 -4.67 20.81 -9.06
C PHE A 670 -5.85 19.97 -8.58
N THR A 671 -6.14 18.86 -9.26
CA THR A 671 -7.25 17.98 -8.92
C THR A 671 -7.12 17.43 -7.49
N MET A 672 -5.90 17.05 -7.12
CA MET A 672 -5.58 16.45 -5.82
C MET A 672 -5.56 17.50 -4.72
N PHE A 673 -4.66 18.49 -4.80
CA PHE A 673 -4.32 19.37 -3.68
C PHE A 673 -5.07 20.72 -3.66
N LEU A 674 -5.74 21.12 -4.75
CA LEU A 674 -6.24 22.49 -4.87
C LEU A 674 -7.75 22.60 -5.13
N SER A 675 -8.30 21.70 -5.94
CA SER A 675 -9.71 21.78 -6.37
C SER A 675 -10.69 21.86 -5.20
N PHE A 676 -10.39 21.19 -4.08
CA PHE A 676 -11.23 21.22 -2.89
C PHE A 676 -11.27 22.60 -2.22
N LEU A 677 -10.21 23.41 -2.32
CA LEU A 677 -10.19 24.76 -1.75
C LEU A 677 -11.16 25.67 -2.49
N VAL A 678 -11.16 25.57 -3.82
CA VAL A 678 -12.08 26.33 -4.68
C VAL A 678 -13.52 25.92 -4.44
N ARG A 679 -13.80 24.61 -4.39
CA ARG A 679 -15.14 24.09 -4.06
C ARG A 679 -15.62 24.47 -2.66
N ASN A 680 -14.71 24.75 -1.73
CA ASN A 680 -15.02 25.23 -0.38
C ASN A 680 -14.94 26.76 -0.25
N GLY A 681 -14.88 27.49 -1.37
CA GLY A 681 -15.07 28.94 -1.41
C GLY A 681 -13.83 29.79 -1.16
N ARG A 682 -12.63 29.22 -1.31
CA ARG A 682 -11.36 29.96 -1.30
C ARG A 682 -10.87 30.14 -2.73
N ALA A 683 -10.33 31.31 -3.06
CA ALA A 683 -9.61 31.46 -4.32
C ALA A 683 -8.26 30.72 -4.25
N VAL A 684 -7.79 30.24 -5.39
CA VAL A 684 -6.48 29.59 -5.50
C VAL A 684 -5.70 30.25 -6.63
N MET A 685 -4.46 30.64 -6.36
CA MET A 685 -3.51 31.09 -7.37
C MET A 685 -2.39 30.06 -7.51
N TYR A 686 -2.15 29.63 -8.74
CA TYR A 686 -1.04 28.76 -9.13
C TYR A 686 -0.10 29.55 -10.05
N PRO A 687 0.98 30.14 -9.54
CA PRO A 687 1.98 30.82 -10.36
C PRO A 687 2.82 29.83 -11.17
N VAL A 688 3.18 30.20 -12.40
CA VAL A 688 4.19 29.50 -13.21
C VAL A 688 5.55 30.08 -12.86
N TYR A 689 6.24 29.44 -11.92
CA TYR A 689 7.56 29.85 -11.42
C TYR A 689 8.66 29.65 -12.47
N LYS A 690 9.74 30.42 -12.36
CA LYS A 690 10.94 30.19 -13.19
C LYS A 690 11.38 28.73 -13.10
N GLY A 691 11.79 28.15 -14.24
CA GLY A 691 12.25 26.77 -14.29
C GLY A 691 11.13 25.72 -14.38
N THR A 692 9.86 26.13 -14.36
CA THR A 692 8.70 25.24 -14.48
C THR A 692 7.92 25.48 -15.76
N PHE A 693 7.26 24.45 -16.30
CA PHE A 693 6.39 24.55 -17.48
C PHE A 693 7.05 25.30 -18.66
N GLU A 694 6.32 26.20 -19.32
CA GLU A 694 6.85 27.05 -20.41
C GLU A 694 7.97 28.02 -19.98
N ARG A 695 8.27 28.12 -18.68
CA ARG A 695 9.40 28.88 -18.13
C ARG A 695 10.58 28.01 -17.75
N GLY A 696 10.56 26.72 -18.10
CA GLY A 696 11.64 25.75 -17.97
C GLY A 696 12.44 25.56 -19.27
N THR A 697 13.72 25.22 -19.11
CA THR A 697 14.60 24.73 -20.18
C THR A 697 15.28 23.43 -19.72
N PRO A 698 15.89 22.62 -20.62
CA PRO A 698 16.67 21.45 -20.20
C PRO A 698 17.76 21.77 -19.17
N GLU A 699 18.34 22.97 -19.26
CA GLU A 699 19.34 23.46 -18.30
C GLU A 699 18.72 23.74 -16.93
N THR A 700 17.59 24.45 -16.86
CA THR A 700 16.93 24.72 -15.57
C THR A 700 16.36 23.45 -14.95
N MET A 701 15.84 22.54 -15.78
CA MET A 701 15.36 21.22 -15.33
C MET A 701 16.51 20.41 -14.72
N THR A 702 17.69 20.40 -15.37
CA THR A 702 18.88 19.73 -14.84
C THR A 702 19.35 20.41 -13.54
N LEU A 703 19.34 21.74 -13.49
CA LEU A 703 19.75 22.53 -12.33
C LEU A 703 18.88 22.23 -11.10
N LEU A 704 17.55 22.20 -11.27
CA LEU A 704 16.58 22.01 -10.17
C LEU A 704 16.44 20.56 -9.72
N ASN A 705 16.86 19.57 -10.53
CA ASN A 705 16.72 18.15 -10.21
C ASN A 705 18.07 17.43 -9.99
N SER A 706 19.14 18.17 -9.73
CA SER A 706 20.48 17.60 -9.54
C SER A 706 21.14 18.09 -8.25
N ASP A 707 21.35 17.17 -7.31
CA ASP A 707 22.03 17.44 -6.03
C ASP A 707 23.42 18.07 -6.23
N THR A 708 24.13 17.67 -7.29
CA THR A 708 25.46 18.23 -7.62
C THR A 708 25.41 19.69 -8.07
N GLN A 709 24.28 20.13 -8.63
CA GLN A 709 24.09 21.49 -9.12
C GLN A 709 23.41 22.38 -8.09
N ALA A 710 22.78 21.80 -7.06
CA ALA A 710 22.13 22.52 -5.98
C ALA A 710 23.06 23.46 -5.20
N MET A 711 24.39 23.26 -5.25
CA MET A 711 25.38 24.14 -4.61
C MET A 711 25.95 25.22 -5.54
N SER A 712 25.42 25.37 -6.75
CA SER A 712 25.87 26.36 -7.74
C SER A 712 25.28 27.75 -7.48
N TYR A 713 25.94 28.79 -8.01
CA TYR A 713 25.37 30.14 -8.01
C TYR A 713 24.11 30.24 -8.88
N ALA A 714 24.03 29.47 -9.97
CA ALA A 714 22.83 29.42 -10.81
C ALA A 714 21.62 28.90 -10.04
N PHE A 715 21.82 27.93 -9.15
CA PHE A 715 20.77 27.42 -8.25
C PHE A 715 20.31 28.50 -7.26
N THR A 716 21.26 29.26 -6.70
CA THR A 716 20.93 30.44 -5.88
C THR A 716 20.11 31.46 -6.66
N GLU A 717 20.52 31.81 -7.88
CA GLU A 717 19.81 32.78 -8.71
C GLU A 717 18.38 32.34 -9.05
N ILE A 718 18.16 31.07 -9.43
CA ILE A 718 16.81 30.58 -9.75
C ILE A 718 15.92 30.54 -8.51
N THR A 719 16.44 30.15 -7.34
CA THR A 719 15.68 30.16 -6.08
C THR A 719 15.25 31.59 -5.72
N VAL A 720 16.13 32.58 -5.91
CA VAL A 720 15.80 34.00 -5.71
C VAL A 720 14.69 34.46 -6.65
N GLN A 721 14.74 34.02 -7.91
CA GLN A 721 13.73 34.31 -8.92
C GLN A 721 12.37 33.70 -8.57
N GLU A 722 12.34 32.46 -8.07
CA GLU A 722 11.11 31.78 -7.62
C GLU A 722 10.45 32.48 -6.44
N VAL A 723 11.22 32.91 -5.44
CA VAL A 723 10.71 33.70 -4.29
C VAL A 723 10.17 35.05 -4.78
N LYS A 724 10.84 35.70 -5.73
CA LYS A 724 10.37 36.95 -6.34
C LYS A 724 9.08 36.76 -7.13
N ASP A 725 8.95 35.68 -7.88
CA ASP A 725 7.72 35.32 -8.59
C ASP A 725 6.54 35.10 -7.61
N PHE A 726 6.81 34.48 -6.45
CA PHE A 726 5.82 34.35 -5.38
C PHE A 726 5.36 35.72 -4.86
N SER A 727 6.29 36.59 -4.48
CA SER A 727 5.96 37.93 -3.99
C SER A 727 5.27 38.79 -5.05
N ARG A 728 5.63 38.62 -6.33
CA ARG A 728 5.00 39.31 -7.46
C ARG A 728 3.58 38.86 -7.71
N SER A 729 3.30 37.58 -7.45
CA SER A 729 1.95 37.02 -7.48
C SER A 729 1.06 37.67 -6.42
N ILE A 730 1.59 37.93 -5.21
CA ILE A 730 0.87 38.70 -4.19
C ILE A 730 0.64 40.14 -4.63
N ASP A 731 1.63 40.80 -5.25
CA ASP A 731 1.45 42.15 -5.78
C ASP A 731 0.24 42.19 -6.73
N TYR A 732 0.10 41.21 -7.62
CA TYR A 732 -1.06 41.10 -8.51
C TYR A 732 -2.37 40.90 -7.75
N LEU A 733 -2.42 39.94 -6.81
CA LEU A 733 -3.62 39.69 -6.01
C LEU A 733 -4.09 40.95 -5.25
N GLN A 734 -3.16 41.76 -4.75
CA GLN A 734 -3.47 43.01 -4.05
C GLN A 734 -4.02 44.12 -4.97
N THR A 735 -3.92 43.98 -6.29
CA THR A 735 -4.58 44.90 -7.24
C THR A 735 -6.06 44.56 -7.47
N ARG A 736 -6.52 43.38 -7.06
CA ARG A 736 -7.86 42.89 -7.36
C ARG A 736 -8.85 43.24 -6.25
N SER A 737 -10.00 43.80 -6.62
CA SER A 737 -11.06 44.17 -5.67
C SER A 737 -11.87 43.00 -5.12
N ASP A 738 -11.83 41.85 -5.79
CA ASP A 738 -12.51 40.62 -5.42
C ASP A 738 -11.62 39.64 -4.63
N ILE A 739 -10.39 40.05 -4.28
CA ILE A 739 -9.46 39.30 -3.42
C ILE A 739 -9.26 40.04 -2.10
N ASP A 740 -9.29 39.31 -0.98
CA ASP A 740 -8.95 39.87 0.33
C ASP A 740 -7.43 39.84 0.48
N GLY A 741 -6.78 40.93 0.10
CA GLY A 741 -5.32 41.07 0.13
C GLY A 741 -4.68 41.02 1.53
N GLN A 742 -5.48 40.87 2.60
CA GLN A 742 -5.01 40.63 3.97
C GLN A 742 -5.16 39.16 4.41
N LYS A 743 -5.81 38.32 3.62
CA LYS A 743 -6.09 36.91 3.94
C LYS A 743 -5.52 35.98 2.89
N LEU A 744 -4.20 35.96 2.85
CA LEU A 744 -3.40 35.15 1.93
C LEU A 744 -2.75 34.00 2.69
N ALA A 745 -2.74 32.80 2.12
CA ALA A 745 -2.03 31.65 2.65
C ALA A 745 -1.00 31.11 1.66
N TYR A 746 0.09 30.60 2.21
CA TYR A 746 1.04 29.76 1.49
C TYR A 746 0.59 28.30 1.56
N MET A 747 0.63 27.61 0.43
CA MET A 747 0.50 26.16 0.40
C MET A 747 1.55 25.57 -0.55
N GLY A 748 2.26 24.55 -0.11
CA GLY A 748 3.30 23.91 -0.92
C GLY A 748 3.29 22.39 -0.78
N MET A 749 3.57 21.69 -1.89
CA MET A 749 3.69 20.23 -1.92
C MET A 749 5.12 19.81 -2.28
N SER A 750 5.69 18.84 -1.56
CA SER A 750 7.02 18.28 -1.86
C SER A 750 8.11 19.37 -1.90
N TRP A 751 8.65 19.68 -3.08
CA TRP A 751 9.53 20.82 -3.31
C TRP A 751 8.92 22.14 -2.78
N GLY A 752 7.64 22.41 -3.07
CA GLY A 752 6.90 23.50 -2.44
C GLY A 752 6.79 23.35 -0.93
N GLY A 753 6.61 22.14 -0.40
CA GLY A 753 6.64 21.90 1.05
C GLY A 753 7.96 22.36 1.69
N SER A 754 9.09 22.06 1.04
CA SER A 754 10.43 22.51 1.46
C SER A 754 10.63 24.02 1.30
N MET A 755 10.13 24.62 0.22
CA MET A 755 10.14 26.08 0.02
C MET A 755 9.35 26.83 1.11
N GLY A 756 8.49 26.12 1.85
CA GLY A 756 7.85 26.60 3.09
C GLY A 756 8.81 26.98 4.22
N ALA A 757 10.08 26.56 4.20
CA ALA A 757 11.12 27.08 5.09
C ALA A 757 11.64 28.46 4.68
N ILE A 758 11.57 28.80 3.39
CA ILE A 758 12.18 30.01 2.81
C ILE A 758 11.12 31.09 2.58
N ILE A 759 10.09 30.82 1.76
CA ILE A 759 9.13 31.83 1.31
C ILE A 759 8.43 32.52 2.50
N PRO A 760 7.87 31.79 3.48
CA PRO A 760 7.22 32.42 4.62
C PRO A 760 8.16 33.13 5.60
N ALA A 761 9.48 32.95 5.48
CA ALA A 761 10.47 33.72 6.24
C ALA A 761 10.77 35.10 5.59
N ILE A 762 10.46 35.24 4.30
CA ILE A 762 10.72 36.44 3.50
C ILE A 762 9.44 37.24 3.25
N GLU A 763 8.34 36.55 2.98
CA GLU A 763 7.07 37.15 2.62
C GLU A 763 6.16 37.34 3.85
N GLU A 764 6.12 38.57 4.35
CA GLU A 764 5.41 38.95 5.58
C GLU A 764 3.90 39.11 5.38
N ARG A 765 3.39 39.11 4.12
CA ARG A 765 1.97 39.29 3.80
C ARG A 765 1.13 38.00 3.92
N ILE A 766 1.75 36.87 4.25
CA ILE A 766 1.07 35.58 4.42
C ILE A 766 0.52 35.45 5.85
N GLY A 767 -0.74 35.05 5.99
CA GLY A 767 -1.41 34.82 7.27
C GLY A 767 -1.38 33.38 7.79
N ALA A 768 -1.13 32.39 6.91
CA ALA A 768 -1.05 30.97 7.26
C ALA A 768 -0.21 30.18 6.25
N SER A 769 0.40 29.09 6.69
CA SER A 769 1.21 28.18 5.86
C SER A 769 0.74 26.73 6.02
N VAL A 770 0.64 26.01 4.89
CA VAL A 770 0.30 24.58 4.83
C VAL A 770 1.34 23.86 3.96
N LEU A 771 2.05 22.91 4.56
CA LEU A 771 3.13 22.17 3.94
C LEU A 771 2.71 20.70 3.82
N ILE A 772 2.51 20.25 2.58
CA ILE A 772 2.21 18.85 2.27
C ILE A 772 3.51 18.19 1.84
N ALA A 773 3.86 17.07 2.47
CA ALA A 773 5.09 16.34 2.17
C ALA A 773 6.34 17.24 2.24
N GLY A 774 6.37 18.21 3.17
CA GLY A 774 7.47 19.17 3.31
C GLY A 774 8.51 18.75 4.35
N GLY A 775 9.74 19.24 4.20
CA GLY A 775 10.86 18.97 5.09
C GLY A 775 12.10 19.77 4.70
N LEU A 776 13.09 19.85 5.58
CA LEU A 776 14.38 20.47 5.25
C LEU A 776 15.18 19.61 4.26
N THR A 777 15.73 20.26 3.26
CA THR A 777 16.54 19.64 2.20
C THR A 777 18.02 19.91 2.41
N GLY A 778 18.37 21.06 3.00
CA GLY A 778 19.76 21.52 3.11
C GLY A 778 20.42 21.79 1.75
N LEU A 779 19.62 21.87 0.68
CA LEU A 779 20.07 22.22 -0.65
C LEU A 779 20.30 23.72 -0.74
N GLY A 780 21.14 24.14 -1.70
CA GLY A 780 21.48 25.53 -1.88
C GLY A 780 22.73 25.95 -1.11
N ARG A 781 23.44 26.92 -1.71
CA ARG A 781 24.48 27.68 -1.01
C ARG A 781 23.91 28.42 0.21
N PRO A 782 24.72 28.86 1.19
CA PRO A 782 24.22 29.49 2.41
C PRO A 782 23.17 30.59 2.19
N GLU A 783 23.26 31.33 1.08
CA GLU A 783 22.36 32.41 0.67
C GLU A 783 20.92 31.96 0.35
N VAL A 784 20.67 30.68 0.08
CA VAL A 784 19.33 30.13 -0.22
C VAL A 784 19.11 28.78 0.46
N ASN A 785 19.96 28.43 1.43
CA ASN A 785 19.86 27.17 2.16
C ASN A 785 18.74 27.26 3.20
N ASP A 786 17.73 26.40 3.10
CA ASP A 786 16.51 26.43 3.92
C ASP A 786 16.75 26.44 5.44
N LEU A 787 17.82 25.81 5.93
CA LEU A 787 18.24 25.86 7.33
C LEU A 787 18.44 27.30 7.85
N ASN A 788 18.92 28.20 6.99
CA ASN A 788 19.16 29.60 7.36
C ASN A 788 17.86 30.42 7.43
N TYR A 789 16.72 29.88 6.99
CA TYR A 789 15.44 30.59 6.89
C TYR A 789 14.40 30.05 7.85
N VAL A 790 14.36 28.73 8.07
CA VAL A 790 13.29 28.04 8.81
C VAL A 790 13.03 28.63 10.21
N GLY A 791 14.08 29.01 10.94
CA GLY A 791 13.98 29.65 12.26
C GLY A 791 13.36 31.05 12.27
N ARG A 792 13.11 31.62 11.09
CA ARG A 792 12.58 32.97 10.88
C ARG A 792 11.18 32.97 10.28
N VAL A 793 10.65 31.80 9.94
CA VAL A 793 9.22 31.62 9.64
C VAL A 793 8.42 31.87 10.92
N ARG A 794 7.56 32.89 10.93
CA ARG A 794 6.71 33.23 12.10
C ARG A 794 5.24 32.90 11.89
N VAL A 795 4.81 32.71 10.64
CA VAL A 795 3.42 32.43 10.30
C VAL A 795 2.98 31.09 10.89
N PRO A 796 1.69 30.92 11.22
CA PRO A 796 1.16 29.63 11.64
C PRO A 796 1.33 28.56 10.56
N THR A 797 1.99 27.45 10.90
CA THR A 797 2.38 26.42 9.93
C THR A 797 1.80 25.05 10.27
N LEU A 798 1.07 24.45 9.33
CA LEU A 798 0.64 23.06 9.36
C LEU A 798 1.56 22.22 8.47
N MET A 799 2.07 21.11 8.99
CA MET A 799 2.82 20.09 8.27
C MET A 799 2.02 18.78 8.21
N LEU A 800 1.89 18.23 7.01
CA LEU A 800 1.14 17.01 6.71
C LEU A 800 2.06 16.07 5.93
N ASN A 801 2.49 14.98 6.56
CA ASN A 801 3.60 14.18 6.04
C ASN A 801 3.34 12.67 6.13
N GLY A 802 3.94 11.93 5.20
CA GLY A 802 4.08 10.48 5.33
C GLY A 802 5.26 10.11 6.20
N LYS A 803 5.05 9.16 7.12
CA LYS A 803 6.08 8.62 7.99
C LYS A 803 7.15 7.84 7.23
N TYR A 804 6.77 7.18 6.13
CA TYR A 804 7.63 6.36 5.30
C TYR A 804 8.20 7.10 4.09
N ASP A 805 8.06 8.43 4.07
CA ASP A 805 8.59 9.27 3.02
C ASP A 805 10.11 9.09 2.85
N ALA A 806 10.49 8.55 1.69
CA ALA A 806 11.88 8.28 1.33
C ALA A 806 12.56 9.47 0.65
N LEU A 807 11.80 10.51 0.26
CA LEU A 807 12.35 11.74 -0.34
C LEU A 807 12.69 12.74 0.76
N LEU A 808 11.76 12.97 1.68
CA LEU A 808 11.92 13.88 2.82
C LEU A 808 11.66 13.09 4.10
N ASN A 809 12.73 12.55 4.67
CA ASN A 809 12.66 11.64 5.80
C ASN A 809 12.00 12.25 7.04
N SER A 810 11.16 11.48 7.74
CA SER A 810 10.46 11.96 8.94
C SER A 810 11.40 12.40 10.06
N GLU A 811 12.45 11.65 10.38
CA GLU A 811 13.36 11.98 11.48
C GLU A 811 14.46 12.96 11.11
N LEU A 812 14.97 12.89 9.87
CA LEU A 812 16.14 13.66 9.44
C LEU A 812 15.76 14.95 8.70
N SER A 813 14.51 15.12 8.28
CA SER A 813 14.09 16.27 7.47
C SER A 813 12.79 16.91 7.99
N GLN A 814 11.73 16.14 8.17
CA GLN A 814 10.40 16.67 8.55
C GLN A 814 10.35 17.13 10.01
N CYS A 815 10.75 16.27 10.96
CA CYS A 815 10.80 16.60 12.39
C CYS A 815 11.77 17.74 12.68
N PRO A 816 13.00 17.76 12.12
CA PRO A 816 13.91 18.90 12.29
C PRO A 816 13.34 20.21 11.74
N MET A 817 12.64 20.17 10.59
CA MET A 817 11.94 21.35 10.09
C MET A 817 10.93 21.88 11.12
N LEU A 818 10.06 21.01 11.65
CA LEU A 818 9.07 21.39 12.67
C LEU A 818 9.73 21.98 13.92
N GLU A 819 10.79 21.35 14.40
CA GLU A 819 11.51 21.77 15.60
C GLU A 819 12.14 23.15 15.41
N LEU A 820 12.82 23.34 14.29
CA LEU A 820 13.53 24.57 13.94
C LEU A 820 12.63 25.70 13.44
N LEU A 821 11.36 25.45 13.10
CA LEU A 821 10.41 26.50 12.74
C LEU A 821 10.33 27.58 13.84
N GLY A 822 10.53 28.84 13.42
CA GLY A 822 10.38 30.02 14.27
C GLY A 822 8.94 30.31 14.70
N THR A 823 7.97 29.57 14.19
CA THR A 823 6.55 29.63 14.53
C THR A 823 6.36 29.23 15.99
N PRO A 824 5.58 29.99 16.79
CA PRO A 824 5.24 29.60 18.16
C PRO A 824 4.63 28.20 18.24
N HIS A 825 4.91 27.47 19.32
CA HIS A 825 4.53 26.05 19.45
C HIS A 825 3.01 25.83 19.31
N GLU A 826 2.19 26.72 19.87
CA GLU A 826 0.72 26.72 19.77
C GLU A 826 0.19 27.00 18.34
N HIS A 827 1.07 27.50 17.47
CA HIS A 827 0.78 27.88 16.08
C HIS A 827 1.48 27.00 15.05
N LYS A 828 2.15 25.91 15.46
CA LYS A 828 2.63 24.87 14.55
C LYS A 828 2.01 23.51 14.86
N LYS A 829 1.75 22.72 13.83
CA LYS A 829 1.17 21.37 13.94
C LYS A 829 1.81 20.46 12.91
N HIS A 830 2.20 19.26 13.30
CA HIS A 830 2.72 18.22 12.41
C HIS A 830 1.91 16.95 12.57
N LEU A 831 1.40 16.43 11.46
CA LEU A 831 0.65 15.18 11.41
C LEU A 831 1.39 14.19 10.50
N LEU A 832 1.76 13.06 11.10
CA LEU A 832 2.42 11.95 10.44
C LEU A 832 1.43 10.81 10.18
N TYR A 833 1.35 10.37 8.93
CA TYR A 833 0.48 9.28 8.51
C TYR A 833 1.32 8.05 8.11
N GLU A 834 0.75 6.86 8.27
CA GLU A 834 1.37 5.58 7.84
C GLU A 834 1.31 5.42 6.31
N THR A 835 1.90 6.39 5.60
CA THR A 835 1.99 6.49 4.14
C THR A 835 3.39 6.92 3.72
N ASP A 836 3.68 6.80 2.41
CA ASP A 836 4.85 7.43 1.78
C ASP A 836 4.61 8.94 1.57
N HIS A 837 5.32 9.54 0.62
CA HIS A 837 5.38 10.98 0.36
C HIS A 837 4.04 11.73 0.43
N ILE A 838 2.96 11.16 -0.15
CA ILE A 838 1.63 11.80 -0.15
C ILE A 838 0.76 11.29 1.01
N PRO A 839 0.29 12.18 1.92
CA PRO A 839 -0.67 11.87 2.99
C PRO A 839 -2.06 11.44 2.48
N PRO A 840 -2.90 10.79 3.31
CA PRO A 840 -4.27 10.45 2.94
C PRO A 840 -5.11 11.68 2.58
N ARG A 841 -5.89 11.59 1.50
CA ARG A 841 -6.57 12.73 0.88
C ARG A 841 -7.58 13.38 1.80
N ASN A 842 -8.48 12.57 2.34
CA ASN A 842 -9.54 13.06 3.23
C ASN A 842 -8.96 13.70 4.49
N GLU A 843 -7.85 13.15 4.99
CA GLU A 843 -7.18 13.66 6.19
C GLU A 843 -6.53 15.02 5.89
N TYR A 844 -5.72 15.15 4.84
CA TYR A 844 -5.09 16.45 4.56
C TYR A 844 -6.11 17.51 4.15
N ILE A 845 -7.21 17.16 3.46
CA ILE A 845 -8.28 18.10 3.13
C ILE A 845 -8.90 18.65 4.42
N ARG A 846 -9.28 17.75 5.33
CA ARG A 846 -9.90 18.12 6.61
C ARG A 846 -8.99 19.06 7.41
N GLU A 847 -7.73 18.68 7.56
CA GLU A 847 -6.76 19.45 8.35
C GLU A 847 -6.41 20.78 7.68
N THR A 848 -6.28 20.82 6.36
CA THR A 848 -6.01 22.05 5.59
C THR A 848 -7.17 23.04 5.75
N LEU A 849 -8.42 22.62 5.53
CA LEU A 849 -9.58 23.49 5.68
C LEU A 849 -9.70 24.03 7.11
N ALA A 850 -9.55 23.16 8.12
CA ALA A 850 -9.60 23.56 9.52
C ALA A 850 -8.48 24.56 9.89
N TRP A 851 -7.28 24.39 9.35
CA TRP A 851 -6.17 25.30 9.58
C TRP A 851 -6.41 26.68 8.96
N LEU A 852 -6.85 26.71 7.70
CA LEU A 852 -7.15 27.95 7.00
C LEU A 852 -8.32 28.69 7.65
N ASP A 853 -9.36 27.98 8.10
CA ASP A 853 -10.49 28.57 8.82
C ASP A 853 -10.05 29.17 10.16
N LYS A 854 -9.12 28.52 10.87
CA LYS A 854 -8.59 29.02 12.15
C LYS A 854 -7.83 30.34 12.00
N TYR A 855 -7.00 30.47 10.95
CA TYR A 855 -6.07 31.61 10.84
C TYR A 855 -6.48 32.69 9.85
N LEU A 856 -7.24 32.36 8.80
CA LEU A 856 -7.81 33.35 7.88
C LEU A 856 -9.27 33.69 8.23
N GLY A 857 -9.94 32.85 9.04
CA GLY A 857 -11.37 32.89 9.30
C GLY A 857 -12.16 31.99 8.35
N THR A 858 -13.37 31.62 8.75
CA THR A 858 -14.29 30.80 7.94
C THR A 858 -14.69 31.52 6.65
N VAL A 859 -14.80 30.76 5.58
CA VAL A 859 -15.35 31.24 4.30
C VAL A 859 -16.80 31.69 4.49
N ARG A 860 -17.18 32.81 3.86
CA ARG A 860 -18.54 33.37 3.96
C ARG A 860 -19.51 32.78 2.94
#